data_AF-A0AAN7YJ45-F1
#
_entry.id   AF-A0AAN7YJ45-F1
#
_cell.length_a   1.000
_cell.length_b   1.000
_cell.length_c   1.000
_cell.angle_alpha   90.00
_cell.angle_beta   90.00
_cell.angle_gamma   90.00
#
_symmetry.space_group_name_H-M   'P 1'
#
loop_
_entity.id
_entity.type
_entity.pdbx_description
1 polymer ?
#
loop_
_entity_poly.entity_id
_entity_poly.type
_entity_poly.pdbx_seq_one_letter_code
_entity_poly.pdbx_strand_id
1 'polypeptide(L)'
;MSIVSLSTGEPTCTLSDLHDIATANNFTIEPGSQNETAFLLFANAFDATCSSVSALPEYEEPRLSPTPVEGSRSSHTPSTSENPLNAWAQKTTLTAPGAKGPLSGRTIAVKDNVSVAGLPLGLGCSPSLLKDNKHPICPIDATVVKRILAAGGTIKGVATCENLSMFALSFTSDSGLVHNAWLQGYATGGSSSGCAALVSIKDVEQARRDGKLSGADNLGEGVDMAVGGDQGGSIRLPAAYSGIYGLKPTHGLVPYTGIATLVPLIDHTGPMTRTVEDAALMLGVMAGYDGMDPRMTPESPLPAAVPDYHGDLQAWIEQKQKAGEWNPQSAAKGLRVGILKESFEIAGLDPNVATTVLASADRFRTLGAEVTELSIPLHAHAASIWTLAARPFMPHFVAGNPPDILSHTMPHLQPNKIDQAYFTKLANRNPAAVNVLLNAAHMQQKYGPALARKAHMHVWQLRAAYDAVLRDYDVLLTPCNNTVGPPHPPSTLKSESNPDGLSERIMDLFEPAIGNTLNTCGFNVTGHPALSMPVGWGKVRGGEGRLPVGMQVVGKRFDEGSLFKVAKAWENNLNGSDDVNHISAILLDEFAINQASSACNIVNEHLLTESAIQSHYDDFYNQLSYLAYSGRASRNQEYIIQNGVVAFNQQAHCLDFKPRSSNNPCLPVLCTQSANASQPTGSNATAQNEITIQAGSNTFLGYRNLKSWRFSGMPYADPPRRWQYSTVYSGTGQALDATQFGSQCAQVGGGSEDCLFVNVQTPYIPKAGGAKTGLKPVYFWIHGGGFNNGVGSSAGTDGGNLASREDIVVVSINYRLNTAGFFAVPGTNITGNYGIQDQQTALQWTINNIAAFGGDPGQITIIGGSAGAGSVRVHLGSPPVIGKFQGAIAQSNLGGGVDLGLPNNYATSYSSYLTIPENYAQAGQQIFQEANCTRPTLAEQITCLSNIDAVVISELPTVANKVVQDGHYVNTEQLIVSVRNASTAHIPVLFGTAANDGASFDNYPHANNVTSELEGLQIELGISASYAQAIIDSGLFPYYDTGNLTLDSFNVSQRVATDNQFRCIDEATVYAGATSGAFQKAYYYQSQRTLLGYDPNNLGGAPVEPGYPLGDPYAPYFRTHGSDQGWSFGNLPFFRDVYDLYSLQLESSYYAWFAKRGDPNAPLSYLQARGYEVTIQGSRLSGPWEPVKGLQGPIKLLDWPSVTSGFVDVPQCTFLNYTLSYYLTADRG
;
A
#
# COMPACT_ATOMS: atom_id res chain seq x y z
N MET A 1 -62.25 -13.14 -21.43
CA MET A 1 -62.50 -13.21 -19.97
C MET A 1 -63.99 -13.31 -19.75
N SER A 2 -64.41 -14.12 -18.79
CA SER A 2 -65.83 -14.45 -18.57
C SER A 2 -66.47 -13.45 -17.61
N ILE A 3 -67.74 -13.09 -17.85
CA ILE A 3 -68.58 -12.41 -16.87
C ILE A 3 -68.79 -13.41 -15.71
N VAL A 4 -68.26 -13.09 -14.53
CA VAL A 4 -68.21 -14.02 -13.38
C VAL A 4 -69.60 -14.21 -12.77
N SER A 5 -70.43 -13.16 -12.76
CA SER A 5 -71.85 -13.18 -12.40
C SER A 5 -72.54 -11.98 -13.04
N LEU A 6 -73.87 -12.03 -13.21
CA LEU A 6 -74.67 -10.84 -13.52
C LEU A 6 -75.21 -10.30 -12.19
N SER A 7 -75.02 -9.01 -11.92
CA SER A 7 -75.56 -8.40 -10.70
C SER A 7 -77.08 -8.32 -10.76
N THR A 8 -77.76 -8.79 -9.72
CA THR A 8 -79.22 -8.65 -9.53
C THR A 8 -79.58 -7.59 -8.48
N GLY A 9 -78.58 -6.83 -7.99
CA GLY A 9 -78.76 -5.75 -7.01
C GLY A 9 -79.10 -4.40 -7.65
N GLU A 10 -79.28 -3.37 -6.82
CA GLU A 10 -79.39 -1.97 -7.28
C GLU A 10 -78.15 -1.58 -8.11
N PRO A 11 -78.32 -0.92 -9.26
CA PRO A 11 -77.19 -0.53 -10.10
C PRO A 11 -76.33 0.54 -9.42
N THR A 12 -75.03 0.29 -9.34
CA THR A 12 -73.99 1.19 -8.82
C THR A 12 -73.26 1.95 -9.93
N CYS A 13 -73.27 1.44 -11.17
CA CYS A 13 -72.85 2.16 -12.37
C CYS A 13 -74.06 2.69 -13.14
N THR A 14 -73.98 3.96 -13.56
CA THR A 14 -74.99 4.65 -14.39
C THR A 14 -74.66 4.58 -15.88
N LEU A 15 -75.61 4.97 -16.74
CA LEU A 15 -75.35 5.15 -18.17
C LEU A 15 -74.30 6.23 -18.45
N SER A 16 -74.20 7.25 -17.58
CA SER A 16 -73.15 8.26 -17.69
C SER A 16 -71.78 7.61 -17.48
N ASP A 17 -71.63 6.82 -16.42
CA ASP A 17 -70.37 6.13 -16.13
C ASP A 17 -69.96 5.20 -17.28
N LEU A 18 -70.92 4.48 -17.87
CA LEU A 18 -70.68 3.62 -19.02
C LEU A 18 -70.17 4.42 -20.24
N HIS A 19 -70.78 5.57 -20.54
CA HIS A 19 -70.36 6.43 -21.63
C HIS A 19 -69.02 7.13 -21.37
N ASP A 20 -68.75 7.51 -20.12
CA ASP A 20 -67.47 8.08 -19.71
C ASP A 20 -66.35 7.03 -19.84
N ILE A 21 -66.60 5.77 -19.43
CA ILE A 21 -65.69 4.64 -19.63
C ILE A 21 -65.44 4.40 -21.12
N ALA A 22 -66.48 4.36 -21.95
CA ALA A 22 -66.35 4.18 -23.39
C ALA A 22 -65.50 5.30 -24.02
N THR A 23 -65.81 6.54 -23.68
CA THR A 23 -65.08 7.74 -24.14
C THR A 23 -63.62 7.71 -23.71
N ALA A 24 -63.34 7.34 -22.46
CA ALA A 24 -61.98 7.21 -21.93
C ALA A 24 -61.15 6.15 -22.66
N ASN A 25 -61.80 5.19 -23.32
CA ASN A 25 -61.16 4.12 -24.10
C ASN A 25 -61.27 4.33 -25.63
N ASN A 26 -61.65 5.54 -26.08
CA ASN A 26 -61.75 5.93 -27.48
C ASN A 26 -62.76 5.14 -28.32
N PHE A 27 -63.87 4.70 -27.74
CA PHE A 27 -65.01 4.14 -28.48
C PHE A 27 -66.33 4.70 -27.96
N THR A 28 -67.41 4.55 -28.74
CA THR A 28 -68.76 4.99 -28.35
C THR A 28 -69.70 3.80 -28.29
N ILE A 29 -70.70 3.92 -27.43
CA ILE A 29 -71.82 2.98 -27.34
C ILE A 29 -73.04 3.74 -27.84
N GLU A 30 -73.81 3.12 -28.74
CA GLU A 30 -75.00 3.77 -29.31
C GLU A 30 -76.08 3.93 -28.23
N PRO A 31 -76.50 5.17 -27.89
CA PRO A 31 -77.51 5.41 -26.87
C PRO A 31 -78.87 4.80 -27.26
N GLY A 32 -79.53 4.14 -26.32
CA GLY A 32 -80.82 3.46 -26.52
C GLY A 32 -80.71 2.10 -27.21
N SER A 33 -79.51 1.61 -27.55
CA SER A 33 -79.32 0.30 -28.16
C SER A 33 -79.45 -0.84 -27.15
N GLN A 34 -79.79 -2.06 -27.60
CA GLN A 34 -79.78 -3.25 -26.74
C GLN A 34 -78.37 -3.53 -26.16
N ASN A 35 -77.32 -3.12 -26.89
CA ASN A 35 -75.93 -3.26 -26.46
C ASN A 35 -75.61 -2.33 -25.28
N GLU A 36 -76.14 -1.10 -25.25
CA GLU A 36 -75.96 -0.17 -24.13
C GLU A 36 -76.46 -0.75 -22.81
N THR A 37 -77.66 -1.36 -22.84
CA THR A 37 -78.24 -2.04 -21.67
C THR A 37 -77.38 -3.23 -21.23
N ALA A 38 -76.89 -4.04 -22.18
CA ALA A 38 -76.02 -5.17 -21.89
C ALA A 38 -74.68 -4.74 -21.29
N PHE A 39 -74.04 -3.70 -21.85
CA PHE A 39 -72.78 -3.19 -21.32
C PHE A 39 -72.93 -2.50 -19.96
N LEU A 40 -74.05 -1.83 -19.69
CA LEU A 40 -74.36 -1.30 -18.36
C LEU A 40 -74.47 -2.44 -17.33
N LEU A 41 -75.12 -3.55 -17.70
CA LEU A 41 -75.21 -4.72 -16.83
C LEU A 41 -73.82 -5.35 -16.57
N PHE A 42 -72.94 -5.36 -17.58
CA PHE A 42 -71.56 -5.83 -17.41
C PHE A 42 -70.74 -4.91 -16.49
N ALA A 43 -70.90 -3.58 -16.62
CA ALA A 43 -70.24 -2.61 -15.75
C ALA A 43 -70.67 -2.80 -14.28
N ASN A 44 -71.99 -2.93 -14.03
CA ASN A 44 -72.53 -3.19 -12.70
C ASN A 44 -72.09 -4.55 -12.13
N ALA A 45 -71.98 -5.59 -12.97
CA ALA A 45 -71.46 -6.89 -12.56
C ALA A 45 -69.98 -6.81 -12.12
N PHE A 46 -69.17 -6.03 -12.85
CA PHE A 46 -67.77 -5.80 -12.48
C PHE A 46 -67.66 -4.97 -11.19
N ASP A 47 -68.49 -3.93 -11.02
CA ASP A 47 -68.48 -3.12 -9.80
C ASP A 47 -68.91 -3.90 -8.56
N ALA A 48 -69.86 -4.83 -8.70
CA ALA A 48 -70.20 -5.78 -7.63
C ALA A 48 -69.01 -6.70 -7.29
N THR A 49 -68.22 -7.10 -8.28
CA THR A 49 -66.98 -7.87 -8.07
C THR A 49 -65.94 -7.03 -7.33
N CYS A 50 -65.74 -5.77 -7.72
CA CYS A 50 -64.88 -4.82 -7.02
C CYS A 50 -65.31 -4.65 -5.56
N SER A 51 -66.61 -4.44 -5.31
CA SER A 51 -67.16 -4.32 -3.96
C SER A 51 -66.93 -5.58 -3.12
N SER A 52 -67.07 -6.77 -3.72
CA SER A 52 -66.80 -8.04 -3.03
C SER A 52 -65.34 -8.17 -2.57
N VAL A 53 -64.38 -7.67 -3.36
CA VAL A 53 -62.96 -7.71 -2.98
C VAL A 53 -62.63 -6.61 -1.98
N SER A 54 -63.14 -5.39 -2.18
CA SER A 54 -62.97 -4.25 -1.27
C SER A 54 -63.54 -4.51 0.13
N ALA A 55 -64.52 -5.41 0.26
CA ALA A 55 -65.09 -5.81 1.54
C ALA A 55 -64.29 -6.92 2.27
N LEU A 56 -63.29 -7.52 1.62
CA LEU A 56 -62.41 -8.49 2.29
C LEU A 56 -61.57 -7.78 3.35
N PRO A 57 -61.29 -8.43 4.50
CA PRO A 57 -60.32 -7.91 5.44
C PRO A 57 -58.94 -7.86 4.80
N GLU A 58 -58.13 -6.87 5.20
CA GLU A 58 -56.71 -6.82 4.85
C GLU A 58 -56.01 -8.11 5.30
N TYR A 59 -55.17 -8.67 4.42
CA TYR A 59 -54.41 -9.89 4.70
C TYR A 59 -52.94 -9.54 4.92
N GLU A 60 -52.43 -9.83 6.11
CA GLU A 60 -51.01 -9.77 6.42
C GLU A 60 -50.39 -11.16 6.36
N GLU A 61 -49.33 -11.33 5.57
CA GLU A 61 -48.61 -12.59 5.44
C GLU A 61 -47.89 -12.96 6.76
N PRO A 62 -48.29 -14.05 7.45
CA PRO A 62 -47.75 -14.39 8.77
C PRO A 62 -46.22 -14.60 8.80
N ARG A 63 -45.63 -15.02 7.68
CA ARG A 63 -44.16 -15.16 7.56
C ARG A 63 -43.42 -13.83 7.72
N LEU A 64 -44.09 -12.69 7.53
CA LEU A 64 -43.52 -11.34 7.62
C LEU A 64 -43.82 -10.63 8.95
N SER A 65 -44.53 -11.30 9.88
CA SER A 65 -44.79 -10.74 11.21
C SER A 65 -43.48 -10.37 11.94
N PRO A 66 -43.50 -9.32 12.78
CA PRO A 66 -42.29 -8.82 13.44
C PRO A 66 -41.55 -9.90 14.23
N THR A 67 -40.22 -9.94 14.08
CA THR A 67 -39.37 -10.81 14.92
C THR A 67 -39.41 -10.31 16.37
N PRO A 68 -39.55 -11.18 17.39
CA PRO A 68 -39.42 -10.76 18.78
C PRO A 68 -38.06 -10.10 19.04
N VAL A 69 -38.04 -8.98 19.77
CA VAL A 69 -36.82 -8.24 20.13
C VAL A 69 -36.73 -8.06 21.64
N GLU A 70 -35.54 -7.79 22.15
CA GLU A 70 -35.35 -7.37 23.53
C GLU A 70 -35.98 -5.98 23.76
N GLY A 71 -36.82 -5.85 24.78
CA GLY A 71 -37.53 -4.60 25.07
C GLY A 71 -38.68 -4.32 24.10
N SER A 72 -38.88 -3.03 23.77
CA SER A 72 -39.92 -2.58 22.83
C SER A 72 -39.32 -2.03 21.55
N ARG A 73 -40.01 -2.23 20.42
CA ARG A 73 -39.65 -1.61 19.13
C ARG A 73 -39.95 -0.12 19.21
N SER A 74 -38.91 0.67 19.42
CA SER A 74 -38.98 2.14 19.43
C SER A 74 -37.85 2.73 18.60
N SER A 75 -38.12 3.87 17.97
CA SER A 75 -37.14 4.63 17.20
C SER A 75 -37.26 6.12 17.49
N HIS A 76 -36.22 6.86 17.12
CA HIS A 76 -36.25 8.32 17.16
C HIS A 76 -35.54 8.89 15.94
N THR A 77 -35.96 10.09 15.54
CA THR A 77 -35.20 10.93 14.62
C THR A 77 -33.97 11.45 15.36
N PRO A 78 -32.75 11.17 14.89
CA PRO A 78 -31.54 11.64 15.57
C PRO A 78 -31.39 13.16 15.43
N SER A 79 -30.80 13.78 16.45
CA SER A 79 -30.42 15.20 16.40
C SER A 79 -29.28 15.45 15.42
N THR A 80 -29.06 16.70 15.01
CA THR A 80 -27.95 17.08 14.12
C THR A 80 -26.58 16.66 14.68
N SER A 81 -26.39 16.69 16.00
CA SER A 81 -25.14 16.25 16.64
C SER A 81 -24.95 14.73 16.63
N GLU A 82 -26.04 13.95 16.62
CA GLU A 82 -25.99 12.49 16.51
C GLU A 82 -25.88 11.99 15.06
N ASN A 83 -26.23 12.85 14.09
CA ASN A 83 -26.32 12.53 12.68
C ASN A 83 -25.71 13.63 11.78
N PRO A 84 -24.42 13.99 11.98
CA PRO A 84 -23.79 15.12 11.29
C PRO A 84 -23.66 14.90 9.78
N LEU A 85 -23.58 13.65 9.32
CA LEU A 85 -23.57 13.30 7.90
C LEU A 85 -24.99 13.16 7.30
N ASN A 86 -26.05 13.34 8.11
CA ASN A 86 -27.45 13.08 7.76
C ASN A 86 -27.69 11.66 7.18
N ALA A 87 -26.87 10.70 7.63
CA ALA A 87 -26.85 9.33 7.12
C ALA A 87 -27.91 8.42 7.75
N TRP A 88 -28.41 8.76 8.95
CA TRP A 88 -29.54 8.10 9.61
C TRP A 88 -30.87 8.78 9.25
N ALA A 89 -31.88 8.00 8.89
CA ALA A 89 -33.26 8.46 8.81
C ALA A 89 -33.97 8.30 10.17
N GLN A 90 -33.76 7.15 10.83
CA GLN A 90 -34.22 6.86 12.19
C GLN A 90 -33.18 5.97 12.89
N LYS A 91 -32.95 6.19 14.19
CA LYS A 91 -32.10 5.32 15.01
C LYS A 91 -32.95 4.43 15.92
N THR A 92 -32.48 3.20 16.14
CA THR A 92 -33.05 2.22 17.06
C THR A 92 -31.94 1.29 17.58
N THR A 93 -32.29 0.30 18.40
CA THR A 93 -31.40 -0.83 18.71
C THR A 93 -32.30 -2.05 18.88
N LEU A 94 -32.31 -2.92 17.87
CA LEU A 94 -33.12 -4.13 17.86
C LEU A 94 -32.20 -5.35 17.87
N THR A 95 -32.38 -6.21 18.88
CA THR A 95 -31.70 -7.49 19.08
C THR A 95 -32.74 -8.57 19.31
N ALA A 96 -32.60 -9.73 18.67
CA ALA A 96 -33.49 -10.86 18.94
C ALA A 96 -33.05 -11.61 20.22
N PRO A 97 -33.95 -11.87 21.19
CA PRO A 97 -33.59 -12.49 22.46
C PRO A 97 -32.94 -13.86 22.28
N GLY A 98 -31.73 -14.02 22.81
CA GLY A 98 -31.00 -15.30 22.78
C GLY A 98 -30.50 -15.75 21.40
N ALA A 99 -30.68 -14.93 20.34
CA ALA A 99 -30.19 -15.25 19.01
C ALA A 99 -28.65 -15.21 18.96
N LYS A 100 -28.04 -16.30 18.49
CA LYS A 100 -26.61 -16.41 18.25
C LYS A 100 -26.40 -16.94 16.84
N GLY A 101 -25.43 -16.38 16.14
CA GLY A 101 -25.15 -16.78 14.77
C GLY A 101 -24.00 -16.00 14.15
N PRO A 102 -23.83 -16.10 12.83
CA PRO A 102 -22.71 -15.50 12.11
C PRO A 102 -22.57 -13.97 12.29
N LEU A 103 -23.66 -13.26 12.61
CA LEU A 103 -23.67 -11.81 12.79
C LEU A 103 -23.66 -11.36 14.26
N SER A 104 -23.44 -12.29 15.20
CA SER A 104 -23.35 -11.95 16.62
C SER A 104 -22.30 -10.86 16.88
N GLY A 105 -22.73 -9.78 17.56
CA GLY A 105 -21.88 -8.64 17.89
C GLY A 105 -21.71 -7.62 16.76
N ARG A 106 -22.29 -7.86 15.56
CA ARG A 106 -22.25 -6.92 14.44
C ARG A 106 -23.41 -5.94 14.52
N THR A 107 -23.12 -4.68 14.21
CA THR A 107 -24.10 -3.60 14.09
C THR A 107 -24.46 -3.36 12.63
N ILE A 108 -25.76 -3.28 12.33
CA ILE A 108 -26.29 -3.20 10.96
C ILE A 108 -27.24 -2.01 10.80
N ALA A 109 -27.06 -1.25 9.72
CA ALA A 109 -28.04 -0.29 9.23
C ALA A 109 -28.84 -0.89 8.06
N VAL A 110 -30.11 -0.52 7.93
CA VAL A 110 -30.97 -1.00 6.83
C VAL A 110 -31.44 0.22 6.03
N LYS A 111 -31.39 0.19 4.70
CA LYS A 111 -31.86 1.34 3.90
C LYS A 111 -33.33 1.69 4.19
N ASP A 112 -33.68 2.98 4.19
CA ASP A 112 -35.03 3.53 4.45
C ASP A 112 -36.10 3.17 3.38
N ASN A 113 -35.80 2.22 2.49
CA ASN A 113 -36.78 1.59 1.61
C ASN A 113 -37.10 0.14 2.02
N VAL A 114 -36.50 -0.36 3.10
CA VAL A 114 -36.69 -1.70 3.65
C VAL A 114 -37.59 -1.60 4.88
N SER A 115 -38.63 -2.44 4.91
CA SER A 115 -39.56 -2.51 6.03
C SER A 115 -38.88 -3.08 7.28
N VAL A 116 -38.88 -2.32 8.37
CA VAL A 116 -38.46 -2.75 9.72
C VAL A 116 -39.64 -2.49 10.64
N ALA A 117 -40.27 -3.52 11.19
CA ALA A 117 -41.53 -3.34 11.90
C ALA A 117 -41.38 -2.38 13.10
N GLY A 118 -42.37 -1.51 13.27
CA GLY A 118 -42.37 -0.47 14.30
C GLY A 118 -41.59 0.80 13.95
N LEU A 119 -40.88 0.83 12.82
CA LEU A 119 -40.18 2.03 12.34
C LEU A 119 -40.95 2.69 11.17
N PRO A 120 -40.83 4.02 11.00
CA PRO A 120 -41.30 4.72 9.81
C PRO A 120 -40.62 4.21 8.53
N LEU A 121 -41.36 4.17 7.42
CA LEU A 121 -40.83 3.93 6.08
C LEU A 121 -40.86 5.24 5.28
N GLY A 122 -39.70 5.90 5.15
CA GLY A 122 -39.62 7.23 4.54
C GLY A 122 -39.37 7.23 3.03
N LEU A 123 -38.62 6.25 2.52
CA LEU A 123 -38.10 6.20 1.14
C LEU A 123 -37.38 7.50 0.71
N GLY A 124 -36.79 8.24 1.65
CA GLY A 124 -36.22 9.57 1.39
C GLY A 124 -37.25 10.60 0.90
N CYS A 125 -38.54 10.31 1.00
CA CYS A 125 -39.62 11.16 0.50
C CYS A 125 -40.17 12.07 1.58
N SER A 126 -40.78 13.18 1.13
CA SER A 126 -41.52 14.05 2.05
C SER A 126 -42.83 13.37 2.49
N PRO A 127 -43.22 13.47 3.78
CA PRO A 127 -44.49 12.94 4.25
C PRO A 127 -45.68 13.42 3.44
N SER A 128 -45.62 14.63 2.87
CA SER A 128 -46.70 15.21 2.06
C SER A 128 -46.97 14.49 0.72
N LEU A 129 -46.07 13.61 0.29
CA LEU A 129 -46.27 12.78 -0.90
C LEU A 129 -47.03 11.49 -0.59
N LEU A 130 -47.30 11.24 0.69
CA LEU A 130 -47.97 10.05 1.20
C LEU A 130 -49.31 10.42 1.84
N LYS A 131 -50.19 9.42 1.94
CA LYS A 131 -51.49 9.55 2.57
C LYS A 131 -51.39 10.16 3.97
N ASP A 132 -52.36 11.01 4.30
CA ASP A 132 -52.46 11.72 5.58
C ASP A 132 -51.24 12.59 5.93
N ASN A 133 -50.37 12.88 4.96
CA ASN A 133 -49.13 13.63 5.10
C ASN A 133 -48.16 13.03 6.16
N LYS A 134 -48.09 11.70 6.25
CA LYS A 134 -47.27 10.98 7.24
C LYS A 134 -46.47 9.84 6.61
N HIS A 135 -45.27 9.58 7.14
CA HIS A 135 -44.59 8.31 6.87
C HIS A 135 -45.33 7.18 7.59
N PRO A 136 -45.70 6.09 6.90
CA PRO A 136 -46.36 4.96 7.52
C PRO A 136 -45.39 4.22 8.45
N ILE A 137 -45.93 3.68 9.55
CA ILE A 137 -45.19 2.76 10.42
C ILE A 137 -45.28 1.35 9.83
N CYS A 138 -44.13 0.70 9.66
CA CYS A 138 -44.06 -0.65 9.12
C CYS A 138 -44.75 -1.66 10.06
N PRO A 139 -45.72 -2.45 9.58
CA PRO A 139 -46.31 -3.55 10.36
C PRO A 139 -45.47 -4.84 10.27
N ILE A 140 -44.55 -4.93 9.30
CA ILE A 140 -43.80 -6.15 8.97
C ILE A 140 -42.28 -5.95 8.98
N ASP A 141 -41.55 -7.02 9.24
CA ASP A 141 -40.11 -7.08 8.97
C ASP A 141 -39.89 -7.66 7.57
N ALA A 142 -39.06 -7.00 6.75
CA ALA A 142 -38.58 -7.58 5.50
C ALA A 142 -37.86 -8.91 5.74
N THR A 143 -37.86 -9.82 4.76
CA THR A 143 -37.23 -11.15 4.91
C THR A 143 -35.77 -11.04 5.35
N VAL A 144 -35.01 -10.10 4.76
CA VAL A 144 -33.61 -9.85 5.11
C VAL A 144 -33.43 -9.34 6.55
N VAL A 145 -34.35 -8.53 7.07
CA VAL A 145 -34.35 -8.04 8.46
C VAL A 145 -34.53 -9.20 9.43
N LYS A 146 -35.49 -10.10 9.14
CA LYS A 146 -35.72 -11.31 9.96
C LYS A 146 -34.49 -12.22 9.98
N ARG A 147 -33.85 -12.43 8.83
CA ARG A 147 -32.64 -13.26 8.71
C ARG A 147 -31.47 -12.67 9.51
N ILE A 148 -31.27 -11.35 9.44
CA ILE A 148 -30.21 -10.65 10.18
C ILE A 148 -30.42 -10.77 11.70
N LEU A 149 -31.63 -10.52 12.19
CA LEU A 149 -31.96 -10.64 13.61
C LEU A 149 -31.79 -12.10 14.09
N ALA A 150 -32.26 -13.08 13.31
CA ALA A 150 -32.10 -14.50 13.64
C ALA A 150 -30.63 -14.94 13.66
N ALA A 151 -29.77 -14.34 12.83
CA ALA A 151 -28.33 -14.58 12.80
C ALA A 151 -27.55 -13.88 13.92
N GLY A 152 -28.24 -13.20 14.86
CA GLY A 152 -27.64 -12.51 16.00
C GLY A 152 -27.14 -11.09 15.72
N GLY A 153 -27.49 -10.50 14.57
CA GLY A 153 -27.13 -9.14 14.23
C GLY A 153 -27.97 -8.09 14.97
N THR A 154 -27.37 -6.94 15.28
CA THR A 154 -28.03 -5.81 15.94
C THR A 154 -28.41 -4.74 14.93
N ILE A 155 -29.72 -4.49 14.74
CA ILE A 155 -30.19 -3.42 13.86
C ILE A 155 -30.16 -2.09 14.61
N LYS A 156 -29.40 -1.13 14.09
CA LYS A 156 -29.16 0.19 14.72
C LYS A 156 -30.05 1.32 14.19
N GLY A 157 -30.83 1.06 13.13
CA GLY A 157 -31.64 2.09 12.50
C GLY A 157 -31.93 1.83 11.04
N VAL A 158 -32.73 2.74 10.47
CA VAL A 158 -32.85 2.88 9.02
C VAL A 158 -31.99 4.04 8.52
N ALA A 159 -31.21 3.78 7.47
CA ALA A 159 -30.28 4.71 6.86
C ALA A 159 -30.95 5.50 5.73
N THR A 160 -30.66 6.79 5.66
CA THR A 160 -31.17 7.72 4.63
C THR A 160 -30.95 7.15 3.23
N CYS A 161 -31.96 7.27 2.38
CA CYS A 161 -31.85 7.00 0.96
C CYS A 161 -32.36 8.17 0.12
N GLU A 162 -32.06 8.15 -1.16
CA GLU A 162 -32.57 9.16 -2.09
C GLU A 162 -34.09 9.08 -2.24
N ASN A 163 -34.71 10.19 -2.62
CA ASN A 163 -36.17 10.30 -2.74
C ASN A 163 -36.70 9.32 -3.79
N LEU A 164 -37.67 8.49 -3.38
CA LEU A 164 -38.20 7.34 -4.13
C LEU A 164 -37.13 6.28 -4.48
N SER A 165 -35.93 6.36 -3.89
CA SER A 165 -34.73 5.62 -4.31
C SER A 165 -34.32 5.84 -5.79
N MET A 166 -34.79 6.93 -6.42
CA MET A 166 -34.63 7.21 -7.86
C MET A 166 -33.55 8.26 -8.16
N PHE A 167 -32.39 8.17 -7.52
CA PHE A 167 -31.26 9.06 -7.79
C PHE A 167 -29.90 8.41 -7.49
N ALA A 168 -28.88 8.77 -8.27
CA ALA A 168 -27.55 8.13 -8.25
C ALA A 168 -26.50 8.85 -7.38
N LEU A 169 -26.82 10.05 -6.89
CA LEU A 169 -26.00 10.84 -5.95
C LEU A 169 -26.77 11.02 -4.64
N SER A 170 -26.27 11.84 -3.71
CA SER A 170 -26.74 11.87 -2.31
C SER A 170 -27.34 13.20 -1.85
N PHE A 171 -28.24 13.78 -2.65
CA PHE A 171 -28.77 15.13 -2.42
C PHE A 171 -30.25 15.33 -2.77
N THR A 172 -31.00 14.23 -2.95
CA THR A 172 -32.43 14.28 -3.25
C THR A 172 -33.31 13.81 -2.10
N SER A 173 -32.76 13.26 -1.01
CA SER A 173 -33.55 12.93 0.19
C SER A 173 -34.24 14.17 0.76
N ASP A 174 -35.50 14.03 1.18
CA ASP A 174 -36.22 15.11 1.85
C ASP A 174 -35.63 15.46 3.23
N SER A 175 -34.93 14.51 3.89
CA SER A 175 -34.25 14.78 5.17
C SER A 175 -33.11 15.79 4.99
N GLY A 176 -32.41 15.76 3.86
CA GLY A 176 -31.30 16.64 3.52
C GLY A 176 -30.21 15.93 2.71
N LEU A 177 -29.08 16.60 2.55
CA LEU A 177 -27.89 16.07 1.87
C LEU A 177 -27.25 14.97 2.72
N VAL A 178 -26.82 13.86 2.11
CA VAL A 178 -25.98 12.88 2.82
C VAL A 178 -24.53 13.10 2.42
N HIS A 179 -23.72 13.45 3.41
CA HIS A 179 -22.32 13.82 3.23
C HIS A 179 -21.39 12.60 3.20
N ASN A 180 -20.33 12.71 2.39
CA ASN A 180 -19.27 11.70 2.36
C ASN A 180 -18.43 11.79 3.65
N ALA A 181 -18.22 10.66 4.32
CA ALA A 181 -17.48 10.64 5.58
C ALA A 181 -16.00 11.05 5.41
N TRP A 182 -15.41 10.76 4.23
CA TRP A 182 -14.04 11.15 3.91
C TRP A 182 -13.88 12.64 3.63
N LEU A 183 -14.93 13.29 3.13
CA LEU A 183 -14.92 14.72 2.80
C LEU A 183 -16.35 15.28 2.84
N GLN A 184 -16.70 15.95 3.95
CA GLN A 184 -18.01 16.57 4.10
C GLN A 184 -18.23 17.66 3.03
N GLY A 185 -19.49 17.87 2.63
CA GLY A 185 -19.83 18.75 1.51
C GLY A 185 -19.80 18.08 0.13
N TYR A 186 -19.34 16.83 0.05
CA TYR A 186 -19.35 16.03 -1.18
C TYR A 186 -20.30 14.84 -1.10
N ALA A 187 -20.75 14.41 -2.27
CA ALA A 187 -21.69 13.32 -2.40
C ALA A 187 -21.07 11.94 -2.07
N THR A 188 -21.87 11.13 -1.39
CA THR A 188 -21.61 9.73 -1.01
C THR A 188 -22.13 8.74 -2.06
N GLY A 189 -22.66 9.22 -3.19
CA GLY A 189 -23.41 8.40 -4.14
C GLY A 189 -24.79 7.97 -3.63
N GLY A 190 -25.61 7.39 -4.50
CA GLY A 190 -26.99 7.01 -4.17
C GLY A 190 -27.54 5.82 -4.98
N SER A 191 -28.68 5.25 -4.62
CA SER A 191 -29.61 5.72 -3.60
C SER A 191 -29.38 5.19 -2.19
N SER A 192 -28.46 4.24 -1.95
CA SER A 192 -28.12 3.75 -0.61
C SER A 192 -27.07 4.65 0.08
N SER A 193 -27.28 5.97 0.00
CA SER A 193 -26.33 7.01 0.40
C SER A 193 -25.98 6.94 1.89
N GLY A 194 -27.00 6.86 2.76
CA GLY A 194 -26.80 6.75 4.21
C GLY A 194 -26.09 5.45 4.61
N CYS A 195 -26.38 4.34 3.93
CA CYS A 195 -25.72 3.06 4.19
C CYS A 195 -24.21 3.16 4.00
N ALA A 196 -23.76 3.73 2.88
CA ALA A 196 -22.34 3.89 2.60
C ALA A 196 -21.65 4.85 3.57
N ALA A 197 -22.28 6.00 3.86
CA ALA A 197 -21.76 6.95 4.84
C ALA A 197 -21.55 6.26 6.20
N LEU A 198 -22.56 5.57 6.73
CA LEU A 198 -22.49 4.95 8.06
C LEU A 198 -21.44 3.85 8.18
N VAL A 199 -21.25 3.05 7.13
CA VAL A 199 -20.21 2.01 7.11
C VAL A 199 -18.82 2.68 7.04
N SER A 200 -18.66 3.68 6.18
CA SER A 200 -17.38 4.37 5.97
C SER A 200 -16.90 5.19 7.18
N ILE A 201 -17.79 5.61 8.10
CA ILE A 201 -17.40 6.29 9.34
C ILE A 201 -16.31 5.49 10.07
N LYS A 202 -16.44 4.16 10.17
CA LYS A 202 -15.45 3.36 10.90
C LYS A 202 -14.10 3.29 10.20
N ASP A 203 -14.05 3.40 8.87
CA ASP A 203 -12.80 3.49 8.10
C ASP A 203 -12.14 4.85 8.27
N VAL A 204 -12.92 5.93 8.24
CA VAL A 204 -12.43 7.29 8.47
C VAL A 204 -11.91 7.44 9.89
N GLU A 205 -12.64 6.95 10.89
CA GLU A 205 -12.20 6.93 12.29
C GLU A 205 -10.96 6.07 12.49
N GLN A 206 -10.82 4.96 11.76
CA GLN A 206 -9.59 4.18 11.79
C GLN A 206 -8.42 4.97 11.16
N ALA A 207 -8.63 5.62 10.02
CA ALA A 207 -7.62 6.45 9.37
C ALA A 207 -7.17 7.62 10.27
N ARG A 208 -8.10 8.23 11.03
CA ARG A 208 -7.80 9.25 12.05
C ARG A 208 -6.97 8.68 13.20
N ARG A 209 -7.36 7.54 13.76
CA ARG A 209 -6.59 6.85 14.81
C ARG A 209 -5.18 6.46 14.36
N ASP A 210 -5.04 6.08 13.10
CA ASP A 210 -3.76 5.74 12.46
C ASP A 210 -2.93 6.96 12.08
N GLY A 211 -3.42 8.19 12.29
CA GLY A 211 -2.73 9.43 11.92
C GLY A 211 -2.70 9.73 10.41
N LYS A 212 -3.47 9.00 9.60
CA LYS A 212 -3.52 9.13 8.12
C LYS A 212 -4.47 10.22 7.63
N LEU A 213 -5.35 10.71 8.50
CA LEU A 213 -6.28 11.80 8.21
C LEU A 213 -6.32 12.76 9.39
N SER A 214 -6.08 14.04 9.14
CA SER A 214 -6.25 15.11 10.12
C SER A 214 -7.70 15.57 10.16
N GLY A 215 -8.19 15.95 11.36
CA GLY A 215 -9.54 16.47 11.56
C GLY A 215 -10.23 15.85 12.77
N ALA A 216 -11.00 16.67 13.49
CA ALA A 216 -11.74 16.29 14.69
C ALA A 216 -13.26 16.36 14.50
N ASP A 217 -13.73 16.49 13.25
CA ASP A 217 -15.15 16.64 12.96
C ASP A 217 -15.91 15.41 13.44
N ASN A 218 -16.90 15.63 14.29
CA ASN A 218 -17.81 14.58 14.72
C ASN A 218 -18.54 14.02 13.48
N LEU A 219 -18.38 12.71 13.22
CA LEU A 219 -19.05 12.00 12.13
C LEU A 219 -20.30 11.24 12.60
N GLY A 220 -20.54 11.18 13.91
CA GLY A 220 -21.62 10.40 14.52
C GLY A 220 -21.27 8.91 14.66
N GLU A 221 -22.28 8.10 14.97
CA GLU A 221 -22.14 6.66 15.16
C GLU A 221 -22.23 5.92 13.82
N GLY A 222 -21.15 5.20 13.45
CA GLY A 222 -21.11 4.29 12.30
C GLY A 222 -21.53 2.86 12.62
N VAL A 223 -21.70 2.03 11.59
CA VAL A 223 -22.07 0.60 11.70
C VAL A 223 -21.02 -0.32 11.08
N ASP A 224 -21.08 -1.62 11.37
CA ASP A 224 -20.18 -2.61 10.74
C ASP A 224 -20.60 -2.91 9.31
N MET A 225 -21.91 -3.03 9.08
CA MET A 225 -22.49 -3.49 7.82
C MET A 225 -23.80 -2.76 7.52
N ALA A 226 -24.23 -2.77 6.26
CA ALA A 226 -25.53 -2.23 5.88
C ALA A 226 -26.23 -3.04 4.78
N VAL A 227 -27.57 -3.00 4.79
CA VAL A 227 -28.43 -3.55 3.72
C VAL A 227 -28.79 -2.43 2.76
N GLY A 228 -28.27 -2.49 1.54
CA GLY A 228 -28.61 -1.55 0.47
C GLY A 228 -29.61 -2.10 -0.54
N GLY A 229 -30.09 -1.21 -1.41
CA GLY A 229 -30.90 -1.56 -2.58
C GLY A 229 -30.27 -1.02 -3.87
N ASP A 230 -30.29 -1.79 -4.96
CA ASP A 230 -29.60 -1.49 -6.22
C ASP A 230 -30.50 -1.75 -7.45
N GLN A 231 -30.94 -0.68 -8.12
CA GLN A 231 -31.73 -0.76 -9.35
C GLN A 231 -30.98 -0.33 -10.61
N GLY A 232 -29.93 0.46 -10.44
CA GLY A 232 -29.06 0.92 -11.51
C GLY A 232 -27.64 1.22 -11.04
N GLY A 233 -27.22 0.69 -9.91
CA GLY A 233 -25.95 0.99 -9.24
C GLY A 233 -26.08 1.40 -7.77
N SER A 234 -27.27 1.37 -7.18
CA SER A 234 -27.53 2.03 -5.90
C SER A 234 -26.93 1.37 -4.65
N ILE A 235 -26.29 0.20 -4.76
CA ILE A 235 -25.36 -0.34 -3.75
C ILE A 235 -23.91 0.01 -4.15
N ARG A 236 -23.56 -0.26 -5.41
CA ARG A 236 -22.19 -0.20 -5.92
C ARG A 236 -21.64 1.22 -6.04
N LEU A 237 -22.43 2.17 -6.55
CA LEU A 237 -22.03 3.57 -6.66
C LEU A 237 -21.72 4.16 -5.28
N PRO A 238 -22.64 4.15 -4.29
CA PRO A 238 -22.31 4.72 -3.00
C PRO A 238 -21.16 3.99 -2.29
N ALA A 239 -21.03 2.68 -2.47
CA ALA A 239 -19.85 1.95 -1.99
C ALA A 239 -18.55 2.46 -2.62
N ALA A 240 -18.52 2.65 -3.95
CA ALA A 240 -17.38 3.20 -4.68
C ALA A 240 -17.03 4.63 -4.24
N TYR A 241 -18.04 5.50 -4.07
CA TYR A 241 -17.83 6.88 -3.62
C TYR A 241 -17.38 6.97 -2.15
N SER A 242 -17.65 5.97 -1.33
CA SER A 242 -17.26 5.93 0.09
C SER A 242 -16.07 5.03 0.40
N GLY A 243 -15.50 4.36 -0.60
CA GLY A 243 -14.32 3.53 -0.42
C GLY A 243 -14.58 2.26 0.39
N ILE A 244 -15.76 1.67 0.26
CA ILE A 244 -16.17 0.44 0.93
C ILE A 244 -16.56 -0.63 -0.10
N TYR A 245 -16.78 -1.86 0.36
CA TYR A 245 -17.33 -2.93 -0.46
C TYR A 245 -18.85 -2.80 -0.58
N GLY A 246 -19.37 -3.02 -1.78
CA GLY A 246 -20.81 -3.03 -2.04
C GLY A 246 -21.18 -4.07 -3.07
N LEU A 247 -21.91 -5.10 -2.67
CA LEU A 247 -22.31 -6.20 -3.54
C LEU A 247 -23.75 -6.02 -4.00
N LYS A 248 -23.95 -5.93 -5.30
CA LYS A 248 -25.23 -6.24 -5.93
C LYS A 248 -25.25 -7.74 -6.28
N PRO A 249 -25.98 -8.59 -5.54
CA PRO A 249 -25.99 -10.03 -5.78
C PRO A 249 -26.67 -10.37 -7.12
N THR A 250 -26.65 -11.64 -7.51
CA THR A 250 -27.44 -12.12 -8.65
C THR A 250 -28.92 -11.78 -8.48
N HIS A 251 -29.60 -11.42 -9.58
CA HIS A 251 -31.04 -11.17 -9.55
C HIS A 251 -31.78 -12.38 -8.97
N GLY A 252 -32.58 -12.15 -7.94
CA GLY A 252 -33.33 -13.21 -7.27
C GLY A 252 -32.52 -14.12 -6.35
N LEU A 253 -31.24 -13.83 -6.05
CA LEU A 253 -30.51 -14.57 -5.01
C LEU A 253 -30.94 -14.15 -3.60
N VAL A 254 -31.07 -12.85 -3.38
CA VAL A 254 -31.56 -12.27 -2.11
C VAL A 254 -33.02 -11.82 -2.30
N PRO A 255 -33.95 -12.20 -1.42
CA PRO A 255 -35.35 -11.83 -1.54
C PRO A 255 -35.54 -10.32 -1.37
N TYR A 256 -36.38 -9.75 -2.22
CA TYR A 256 -36.82 -8.35 -2.18
C TYR A 256 -38.11 -8.14 -1.38
N THR A 257 -38.64 -9.20 -0.75
CA THR A 257 -39.87 -9.17 0.05
C THR A 257 -39.77 -8.18 1.21
N GLY A 258 -40.74 -7.26 1.30
CA GLY A 258 -40.77 -6.19 2.30
C GLY A 258 -39.87 -5.00 1.97
N ILE A 259 -39.44 -4.85 0.71
CA ILE A 259 -38.64 -3.72 0.22
C ILE A 259 -39.40 -3.00 -0.89
N ALA A 260 -39.33 -1.66 -0.91
CA ALA A 260 -39.99 -0.84 -1.92
C ALA A 260 -39.50 -1.12 -3.34
N THR A 261 -40.39 -1.61 -4.20
CA THR A 261 -40.12 -1.98 -5.60
C THR A 261 -40.06 -0.76 -6.50
N LEU A 262 -39.07 -0.65 -7.40
CA LEU A 262 -39.21 0.24 -8.56
C LEU A 262 -39.86 -0.53 -9.71
N VAL A 263 -39.20 -1.60 -10.16
CA VAL A 263 -39.69 -2.53 -11.17
C VAL A 263 -39.05 -3.89 -10.89
N PRO A 264 -39.82 -4.99 -10.78
CA PRO A 264 -39.28 -6.31 -10.44
C PRO A 264 -38.09 -6.77 -11.29
N LEU A 265 -38.04 -6.36 -12.56
CA LEU A 265 -36.97 -6.66 -13.51
C LEU A 265 -35.56 -6.24 -13.02
N ILE A 266 -35.44 -5.21 -12.21
CA ILE A 266 -34.15 -4.58 -11.86
C ILE A 266 -33.92 -4.43 -10.36
N ASP A 267 -34.88 -4.83 -9.51
CA ASP A 267 -34.75 -4.69 -8.07
C ASP A 267 -33.75 -5.72 -7.51
N HIS A 268 -32.72 -5.22 -6.82
CA HIS A 268 -31.76 -6.02 -6.06
C HIS A 268 -31.58 -5.45 -4.65
N THR A 269 -31.28 -6.30 -3.69
CA THR A 269 -30.81 -5.90 -2.35
C THR A 269 -29.56 -6.72 -2.00
N GLY A 270 -28.65 -6.16 -1.21
CA GLY A 270 -27.37 -6.80 -0.92
C GLY A 270 -26.55 -6.07 0.15
N PRO A 271 -25.41 -6.67 0.54
CA PRO A 271 -24.58 -6.16 1.62
C PRO A 271 -23.66 -5.01 1.19
N MET A 272 -23.40 -4.11 2.14
CA MET A 272 -22.41 -3.04 2.07
C MET A 272 -21.53 -3.11 3.32
N THR A 273 -20.22 -3.27 3.16
CA THR A 273 -19.31 -3.66 4.25
C THR A 273 -17.92 -3.06 4.07
N ARG A 274 -17.10 -3.09 5.13
CA ARG A 274 -15.72 -2.60 5.12
C ARG A 274 -14.73 -3.60 4.53
N THR A 275 -15.04 -4.89 4.63
CA THR A 275 -14.18 -5.99 4.16
C THR A 275 -14.94 -6.94 3.26
N VAL A 276 -14.19 -7.68 2.42
CA VAL A 276 -14.74 -8.71 1.53
C VAL A 276 -15.30 -9.90 2.31
N GLU A 277 -14.70 -10.25 3.45
CA GLU A 277 -15.15 -11.31 4.34
C GLU A 277 -16.51 -10.98 4.95
N ASP A 278 -16.69 -9.74 5.41
CA ASP A 278 -17.98 -9.29 5.95
C ASP A 278 -19.05 -9.27 4.86
N ALA A 279 -18.70 -8.95 3.60
CA ALA A 279 -19.63 -9.03 2.47
C ALA A 279 -20.07 -10.47 2.20
N ALA A 280 -19.13 -11.42 2.21
CA ALA A 280 -19.40 -12.84 2.02
C ALA A 280 -20.26 -13.41 3.15
N LEU A 281 -19.92 -13.07 4.39
CA LEU A 281 -20.65 -13.45 5.60
C LEU A 281 -22.10 -12.95 5.59
N MET A 282 -22.29 -11.66 5.31
CA MET A 282 -23.61 -11.04 5.28
C MET A 282 -24.46 -11.54 4.12
N LEU A 283 -23.86 -11.78 2.94
CA LEU A 283 -24.56 -12.40 1.82
C LEU A 283 -25.09 -13.79 2.18
N GLY A 284 -24.28 -14.64 2.83
CA GLY A 284 -24.69 -15.96 3.27
C GLY A 284 -25.92 -15.95 4.18
N VAL A 285 -26.04 -14.92 5.03
CA VAL A 285 -27.23 -14.72 5.89
C VAL A 285 -28.43 -14.20 5.10
N MET A 286 -28.23 -13.31 4.14
CA MET A 286 -29.32 -12.66 3.41
C MET A 286 -29.91 -13.53 2.30
N ALA A 287 -29.11 -14.38 1.65
CA ALA A 287 -29.47 -15.12 0.45
C ALA A 287 -30.45 -16.29 0.67
N GLY A 288 -31.12 -16.70 -0.41
CA GLY A 288 -31.93 -17.92 -0.49
C GLY A 288 -33.43 -17.66 -0.60
N TYR A 289 -34.14 -18.53 -1.33
CA TYR A 289 -35.55 -18.44 -1.66
C TYR A 289 -36.44 -18.33 -0.41
N ASP A 290 -37.37 -17.36 -0.42
CA ASP A 290 -38.27 -17.12 0.72
C ASP A 290 -39.70 -17.62 0.49
N GLY A 291 -40.01 -18.13 -0.70
CA GLY A 291 -41.34 -18.61 -1.06
C GLY A 291 -42.38 -17.50 -1.24
N MET A 292 -41.95 -16.25 -1.45
CA MET A 292 -42.83 -15.09 -1.61
C MET A 292 -42.41 -14.19 -2.77
N ASP A 293 -41.11 -13.95 -2.96
CA ASP A 293 -40.63 -13.02 -3.98
C ASP A 293 -40.62 -13.67 -5.38
N PRO A 294 -41.45 -13.19 -6.33
CA PRO A 294 -41.50 -13.74 -7.68
C PRO A 294 -40.26 -13.43 -8.53
N ARG A 295 -39.35 -12.55 -8.06
CA ARG A 295 -38.05 -12.30 -8.71
C ARG A 295 -37.12 -13.51 -8.58
N MET A 296 -37.33 -14.32 -7.56
CA MET A 296 -36.55 -15.52 -7.30
C MET A 296 -37.07 -16.65 -8.18
N THR A 297 -36.20 -17.19 -9.01
CA THR A 297 -36.54 -18.20 -10.02
C THR A 297 -36.18 -19.60 -9.51
N PRO A 298 -36.47 -20.67 -10.26
CA PRO A 298 -35.96 -22.00 -9.90
C PRO A 298 -34.43 -22.11 -9.81
N GLU A 299 -33.67 -21.14 -10.34
CA GLU A 299 -32.21 -21.05 -10.17
C GLU A 299 -31.82 -20.57 -8.76
N SER A 300 -32.72 -19.90 -8.03
CA SER A 300 -32.47 -19.39 -6.69
C SER A 300 -32.37 -20.54 -5.67
N PRO A 301 -31.28 -20.64 -4.90
CA PRO A 301 -31.12 -21.73 -3.94
C PRO A 301 -32.13 -21.58 -2.80
N LEU A 302 -32.57 -22.71 -2.23
CA LEU A 302 -33.22 -22.69 -0.92
C LEU A 302 -32.22 -22.21 0.15
N PRO A 303 -32.65 -21.62 1.28
CA PRO A 303 -31.73 -21.12 2.31
C PRO A 303 -30.70 -22.16 2.78
N ALA A 304 -31.10 -23.43 2.91
CA ALA A 304 -30.21 -24.52 3.31
C ALA A 304 -29.20 -24.95 2.22
N ALA A 305 -29.39 -24.49 0.99
CA ALA A 305 -28.54 -24.77 -0.16
C ALA A 305 -27.75 -23.53 -0.63
N VAL A 306 -27.84 -22.41 0.11
CA VAL A 306 -26.99 -21.24 -0.11
C VAL A 306 -25.54 -21.64 0.22
N PRO A 307 -24.57 -21.33 -0.65
CA PRO A 307 -23.16 -21.58 -0.35
C PRO A 307 -22.71 -20.87 0.93
N ASP A 308 -21.80 -21.48 1.69
CA ASP A 308 -21.10 -20.80 2.78
C ASP A 308 -20.03 -19.90 2.19
N TYR A 309 -20.42 -18.77 1.60
CA TYR A 309 -19.50 -17.88 0.88
C TYR A 309 -18.29 -17.46 1.71
N HIS A 310 -18.47 -17.25 3.03
CA HIS A 310 -17.37 -16.90 3.92
C HIS A 310 -16.46 -18.10 4.18
N GLY A 311 -17.02 -19.26 4.56
CA GLY A 311 -16.26 -20.49 4.76
C GLY A 311 -15.52 -20.94 3.49
N ASP A 312 -16.17 -20.87 2.32
CA ASP A 312 -15.59 -21.20 1.02
C ASP A 312 -14.46 -20.24 0.64
N LEU A 313 -14.59 -18.95 0.97
CA LEU A 313 -13.51 -17.97 0.78
C LEU A 313 -12.31 -18.31 1.67
N GLN A 314 -12.55 -18.58 2.97
CA GLN A 314 -11.48 -18.96 3.90
C GLN A 314 -10.80 -20.26 3.46
N ALA A 315 -11.57 -21.28 3.09
CA ALA A 315 -11.04 -22.55 2.59
C ALA A 315 -10.21 -22.36 1.31
N TRP A 316 -10.62 -21.45 0.42
CA TRP A 316 -9.86 -21.12 -0.77
C TRP A 316 -8.55 -20.38 -0.45
N ILE A 317 -8.56 -19.43 0.49
CA ILE A 317 -7.34 -18.76 0.98
C ILE A 317 -6.40 -19.80 1.59
N GLU A 318 -6.90 -20.67 2.48
CA GLU A 318 -6.11 -21.75 3.07
C GLU A 318 -5.56 -22.71 2.01
N GLN A 319 -6.35 -23.03 0.99
CA GLN A 319 -5.89 -23.86 -0.12
C GLN A 319 -4.76 -23.18 -0.88
N LYS A 320 -4.86 -21.87 -1.14
CA LYS A 320 -3.81 -21.07 -1.77
C LYS A 320 -2.56 -21.01 -0.89
N GLN A 321 -2.71 -20.81 0.41
CA GLN A 321 -1.59 -20.83 1.37
C GLN A 321 -0.88 -22.20 1.38
N LYS A 322 -1.65 -23.30 1.49
CA LYS A 322 -1.12 -24.68 1.41
C LYS A 322 -0.46 -24.99 0.06
N ALA A 323 -0.93 -24.38 -1.02
CA ALA A 323 -0.31 -24.50 -2.34
C ALA A 323 0.91 -23.58 -2.51
N GLY A 324 1.26 -22.77 -1.51
CA GLY A 324 2.28 -21.72 -1.59
C GLY A 324 1.81 -20.46 -2.35
N GLU A 325 0.71 -20.56 -3.09
CA GLU A 325 0.21 -19.54 -4.01
C GLU A 325 -0.31 -18.26 -3.34
N TRP A 326 -0.44 -18.18 -2.01
CA TRP A 326 -0.91 -16.96 -1.33
C TRP A 326 0.18 -15.89 -1.16
N ASN A 327 0.83 -15.53 -2.26
CA ASN A 327 1.84 -14.48 -2.32
C ASN A 327 1.52 -13.49 -3.47
N PRO A 328 2.13 -12.29 -3.51
CA PRO A 328 1.91 -11.25 -4.51
C PRO A 328 2.28 -11.58 -5.94
N GLN A 329 2.82 -12.77 -6.19
CA GLN A 329 3.11 -13.27 -7.52
C GLN A 329 2.07 -14.28 -8.01
N SER A 330 1.29 -14.86 -7.10
CA SER A 330 0.40 -15.99 -7.42
C SER A 330 -0.91 -16.06 -6.64
N ALA A 331 -1.24 -15.06 -5.82
CA ALA A 331 -2.49 -15.04 -5.05
C ALA A 331 -3.74 -15.08 -5.95
N ALA A 332 -3.61 -14.56 -7.17
CA ALA A 332 -4.62 -14.60 -8.21
C ALA A 332 -4.34 -15.67 -9.29
N LYS A 333 -3.36 -16.57 -9.07
CA LYS A 333 -3.00 -17.64 -10.00
C LYS A 333 -4.18 -18.52 -10.33
N GLY A 334 -4.39 -18.77 -11.62
CA GLY A 334 -5.51 -19.54 -12.12
C GLY A 334 -6.84 -18.78 -12.21
N LEU A 335 -6.87 -17.49 -11.83
CA LEU A 335 -8.01 -16.62 -12.11
C LEU A 335 -7.87 -16.03 -13.52
N ARG A 336 -8.97 -16.03 -14.27
CA ARG A 336 -9.10 -15.42 -15.60
C ARG A 336 -9.94 -14.16 -15.49
N VAL A 337 -9.31 -13.02 -15.72
CA VAL A 337 -9.87 -11.70 -15.47
C VAL A 337 -10.00 -10.94 -16.79
N GLY A 338 -11.22 -10.54 -17.14
CA GLY A 338 -11.50 -9.76 -18.34
C GLY A 338 -11.63 -8.27 -18.04
N ILE A 339 -10.89 -7.39 -18.72
CA ILE A 339 -11.13 -5.94 -18.68
C ILE A 339 -12.14 -5.60 -19.78
N LEU A 340 -13.33 -5.09 -19.42
CA LEU A 340 -14.37 -4.79 -20.40
C LEU A 340 -14.11 -3.44 -21.06
N LYS A 341 -13.60 -3.46 -22.29
CA LYS A 341 -13.18 -2.28 -23.04
C LYS A 341 -14.24 -1.18 -23.11
N GLU A 342 -15.47 -1.52 -23.50
CA GLU A 342 -16.55 -0.55 -23.69
C GLU A 342 -16.89 0.21 -22.41
N SER A 343 -16.58 -0.34 -21.23
CA SER A 343 -16.81 0.34 -19.94
C SER A 343 -15.85 1.49 -19.67
N PHE A 344 -14.74 1.58 -20.41
CA PHE A 344 -13.78 2.69 -20.36
C PHE A 344 -14.02 3.74 -21.46
N GLU A 345 -14.90 3.44 -22.42
CA GLU A 345 -15.24 4.32 -23.55
C GLU A 345 -16.52 5.13 -23.33
N ILE A 346 -17.11 5.01 -22.14
CA ILE A 346 -18.34 5.73 -21.80
C ILE A 346 -18.10 7.24 -21.69
N ALA A 347 -19.09 8.01 -22.12
CA ALA A 347 -19.04 9.47 -22.01
C ALA A 347 -19.02 9.92 -20.54
N GLY A 348 -18.10 10.83 -20.22
CA GLY A 348 -18.01 11.43 -18.88
C GLY A 348 -17.17 10.64 -17.87
N LEU A 349 -16.50 9.54 -18.26
CA LEU A 349 -15.50 8.90 -17.42
C LEU A 349 -14.31 9.84 -17.22
N ASP A 350 -13.99 10.12 -15.96
CA ASP A 350 -12.82 10.91 -15.59
C ASP A 350 -11.54 10.11 -15.90
N PRO A 351 -10.57 10.69 -16.65
CA PRO A 351 -9.32 10.01 -16.96
C PRO A 351 -8.55 9.53 -15.72
N ASN A 352 -8.65 10.22 -14.58
CA ASN A 352 -8.00 9.79 -13.34
C ASN A 352 -8.65 8.52 -12.79
N VAL A 353 -9.98 8.42 -12.87
CA VAL A 353 -10.71 7.23 -12.45
C VAL A 353 -10.37 6.06 -13.38
N ALA A 354 -10.39 6.29 -14.70
CA ALA A 354 -10.00 5.27 -15.68
C ALA A 354 -8.58 4.74 -15.43
N THR A 355 -7.62 5.65 -15.25
CA THR A 355 -6.21 5.30 -14.99
C THR A 355 -6.04 4.53 -13.69
N THR A 356 -6.71 4.97 -12.61
CA THR A 356 -6.69 4.28 -11.31
C THR A 356 -7.22 2.85 -11.42
N VAL A 357 -8.35 2.67 -12.11
CA VAL A 357 -8.97 1.35 -12.30
C VAL A 357 -8.12 0.45 -13.19
N LEU A 358 -7.54 0.97 -14.28
CA LEU A 358 -6.66 0.19 -15.16
C LEU A 358 -5.38 -0.25 -14.46
N ALA A 359 -4.72 0.63 -13.71
CA ALA A 359 -3.54 0.28 -12.92
C ALA A 359 -3.88 -0.79 -11.86
N SER A 360 -5.05 -0.67 -11.23
CA SER A 360 -5.54 -1.64 -10.26
C SER A 360 -5.88 -2.97 -10.91
N ALA A 361 -6.46 -2.98 -12.11
CA ALA A 361 -6.73 -4.19 -12.88
C ALA A 361 -5.43 -4.89 -13.31
N ASP A 362 -4.40 -4.13 -13.68
CA ASP A 362 -3.09 -4.66 -14.09
C ASP A 362 -2.37 -5.42 -12.95
N ARG A 363 -2.59 -5.00 -11.70
CA ARG A 363 -2.09 -5.73 -10.52
C ARG A 363 -2.52 -7.20 -10.47
N PHE A 364 -3.66 -7.57 -11.06
CA PHE A 364 -4.01 -8.99 -11.15
C PHE A 364 -3.01 -9.80 -11.97
N ARG A 365 -2.36 -9.21 -12.98
CA ARG A 365 -1.28 -9.87 -13.73
C ARG A 365 -0.09 -10.16 -12.83
N THR A 366 0.28 -9.19 -11.98
CA THR A 366 1.40 -9.38 -11.05
C THR A 366 1.08 -10.46 -10.03
N LEU A 367 -0.19 -10.56 -9.60
CA LEU A 367 -0.69 -11.60 -8.70
C LEU A 367 -0.89 -12.98 -9.39
N GLY A 368 -0.50 -13.13 -10.66
CA GLY A 368 -0.52 -14.41 -11.38
C GLY A 368 -1.83 -14.73 -12.12
N ALA A 369 -2.78 -13.80 -12.19
CA ALA A 369 -4.00 -13.98 -12.99
C ALA A 369 -3.73 -13.80 -14.49
N GLU A 370 -4.54 -14.47 -15.30
CA GLU A 370 -4.63 -14.20 -16.73
C GLU A 370 -5.56 -12.99 -16.95
N VAL A 371 -4.98 -11.82 -17.24
CA VAL A 371 -5.76 -10.59 -17.46
C VAL A 371 -5.79 -10.22 -18.93
N THR A 372 -6.97 -10.22 -19.52
CA THR A 372 -7.19 -9.92 -20.95
C THR A 372 -8.16 -8.76 -21.13
N GLU A 373 -7.84 -7.82 -22.01
CA GLU A 373 -8.83 -6.85 -22.48
C GLU A 373 -9.79 -7.52 -23.46
N LEU A 374 -11.09 -7.36 -23.25
CA LEU A 374 -12.12 -7.98 -24.07
C LEU A 374 -13.21 -6.98 -24.43
N SER A 375 -13.89 -7.27 -25.54
CA SER A 375 -14.91 -6.41 -26.12
C SER A 375 -16.27 -7.10 -26.08
N ILE A 376 -17.25 -6.39 -25.52
CA ILE A 376 -18.67 -6.72 -25.61
C ILE A 376 -19.37 -5.46 -26.15
N PRO A 377 -19.44 -5.26 -27.48
CA PRO A 377 -19.93 -4.01 -28.06
C PRO A 377 -21.34 -3.61 -27.62
N LEU A 378 -22.17 -4.61 -27.27
CA LEU A 378 -23.52 -4.38 -26.78
C LEU A 378 -23.55 -3.67 -25.41
N HIS A 379 -22.45 -3.66 -24.65
CA HIS A 379 -22.31 -2.88 -23.41
C HIS A 379 -22.50 -1.38 -23.65
N ALA A 380 -22.06 -0.84 -24.79
CA ALA A 380 -22.27 0.56 -25.16
C ALA A 380 -23.77 0.94 -25.26
N HIS A 381 -24.65 -0.05 -25.45
CA HIS A 381 -26.10 0.13 -25.47
C HIS A 381 -26.79 -0.30 -24.18
N ALA A 382 -26.05 -0.82 -23.19
CA ALA A 382 -26.63 -1.42 -21.99
C ALA A 382 -27.51 -0.44 -21.20
N ALA A 383 -27.07 0.82 -21.07
CA ALA A 383 -27.85 1.84 -20.38
C ALA A 383 -29.14 2.23 -21.12
N SER A 384 -29.11 2.27 -22.45
CA SER A 384 -30.32 2.50 -23.27
C SER A 384 -31.29 1.31 -23.19
N ILE A 385 -30.76 0.09 -23.21
CA ILE A 385 -31.55 -1.14 -23.04
C ILE A 385 -32.22 -1.15 -21.66
N TRP A 386 -31.46 -0.93 -20.58
CA TRP A 386 -32.00 -0.82 -19.21
C TRP A 386 -33.09 0.27 -19.13
N THR A 387 -32.82 1.44 -19.72
CA THR A 387 -33.74 2.57 -19.71
C THR A 387 -35.07 2.23 -20.37
N LEU A 388 -35.06 1.69 -21.59
CA LEU A 388 -36.28 1.36 -22.33
C LEU A 388 -36.98 0.10 -21.80
N ALA A 389 -36.25 -0.80 -21.16
CA ALA A 389 -36.81 -2.01 -20.57
C ALA A 389 -37.52 -1.77 -19.24
N ALA A 390 -37.03 -0.81 -18.42
CA ALA A 390 -37.51 -0.60 -17.06
C ALA A 390 -38.31 0.70 -16.86
N ARG A 391 -37.81 1.85 -17.34
CA ARG A 391 -38.44 3.16 -17.05
C ARG A 391 -39.91 3.28 -17.44
N PRO A 392 -40.41 2.68 -18.54
CA PRO A 392 -41.81 2.77 -18.89
C PRO A 392 -42.78 2.22 -17.83
N PHE A 393 -42.30 1.33 -16.96
CA PHE A 393 -43.11 0.65 -15.94
C PHE A 393 -42.93 1.28 -14.55
N MET A 394 -41.90 2.10 -14.34
CA MET A 394 -41.66 2.80 -13.07
C MET A 394 -42.77 3.76 -12.62
N PRO A 395 -43.57 4.41 -13.52
CA PRO A 395 -44.72 5.21 -13.08
C PRO A 395 -45.75 4.42 -12.26
N HIS A 396 -45.83 3.09 -12.43
CA HIS A 396 -46.70 2.25 -11.60
C HIS A 396 -46.32 2.38 -10.12
N PHE A 397 -45.03 2.34 -9.80
CA PHE A 397 -44.57 2.54 -8.43
C PHE A 397 -44.91 3.93 -7.89
N VAL A 398 -44.64 4.99 -8.68
CA VAL A 398 -44.94 6.38 -8.27
C VAL A 398 -46.43 6.57 -8.01
N ALA A 399 -47.29 5.89 -8.79
CA ALA A 399 -48.74 5.91 -8.64
C ALA A 399 -49.29 4.93 -7.58
N GLY A 400 -48.45 4.10 -6.97
CA GLY A 400 -48.88 3.07 -6.02
C GLY A 400 -49.60 1.86 -6.65
N ASN A 401 -49.46 1.66 -7.96
CA ASN A 401 -50.04 0.52 -8.66
C ASN A 401 -49.23 -0.76 -8.38
N PRO A 402 -49.91 -1.91 -8.15
CA PRO A 402 -49.22 -3.20 -8.05
C PRO A 402 -48.58 -3.58 -9.40
N PRO A 403 -47.48 -4.36 -9.39
CA PRO A 403 -46.92 -4.92 -10.61
C PRO A 403 -47.82 -6.02 -11.18
N ASP A 404 -47.67 -6.32 -12.47
CA ASP A 404 -48.40 -7.39 -13.17
C ASP A 404 -47.95 -8.81 -12.77
N ILE A 405 -47.08 -8.93 -11.76
CA ILE A 405 -46.58 -10.19 -11.20
C ILE A 405 -47.02 -10.25 -9.74
N LEU A 406 -47.51 -11.41 -9.30
CA LEU A 406 -47.92 -11.62 -7.91
C LEU A 406 -46.74 -11.38 -6.96
N SER A 407 -46.73 -10.21 -6.32
CA SER A 407 -45.72 -9.78 -5.37
C SER A 407 -46.38 -9.28 -4.10
N HIS A 408 -45.72 -9.47 -2.96
CA HIS A 408 -46.15 -8.85 -1.71
C HIS A 408 -45.90 -7.33 -1.80
N THR A 409 -46.93 -6.57 -2.16
CA THR A 409 -46.89 -5.10 -2.12
C THR A 409 -46.74 -4.61 -0.68
N MET A 410 -46.28 -3.39 -0.46
CA MET A 410 -46.20 -2.83 0.89
C MET A 410 -47.55 -2.18 1.21
N PRO A 411 -48.45 -2.84 1.98
CA PRO A 411 -49.84 -2.39 2.12
C PRO A 411 -49.98 -1.03 2.81
N HIS A 412 -48.96 -0.66 3.61
CA HIS A 412 -48.91 0.58 4.37
C HIS A 412 -48.32 1.76 3.57
N LEU A 413 -47.67 1.52 2.43
CA LEU A 413 -47.17 2.60 1.57
C LEU A 413 -48.26 3.04 0.61
N GLN A 414 -48.88 4.19 0.89
CA GLN A 414 -49.98 4.75 0.07
C GLN A 414 -49.58 6.13 -0.44
N PRO A 415 -49.04 6.26 -1.67
CA PRO A 415 -48.75 7.55 -2.29
C PRO A 415 -50.01 8.37 -2.51
N ASN A 416 -49.92 9.70 -2.41
CA ASN A 416 -50.98 10.59 -2.83
C ASN A 416 -51.15 10.57 -4.36
N LYS A 417 -52.35 10.91 -4.84
CA LYS A 417 -52.61 11.07 -6.27
C LYS A 417 -51.64 12.10 -6.86
N ILE A 418 -51.07 11.78 -8.01
CA ILE A 418 -50.20 12.70 -8.74
C ILE A 418 -51.04 13.86 -9.27
N ASP A 419 -50.80 15.06 -8.75
CA ASP A 419 -51.36 16.33 -9.19
C ASP A 419 -50.26 17.38 -9.45
N GLN A 420 -50.65 18.63 -9.71
CA GLN A 420 -49.68 19.70 -9.99
C GLN A 420 -48.77 20.00 -8.77
N ALA A 421 -49.28 19.89 -7.54
CA ALA A 421 -48.50 20.14 -6.34
C ALA A 421 -47.46 19.02 -6.11
N TYR A 422 -47.89 17.76 -6.29
CA TYR A 422 -47.02 16.59 -6.27
C TYR A 422 -45.90 16.72 -7.32
N PHE A 423 -46.25 17.11 -8.54
CA PHE A 423 -45.30 17.34 -9.63
C PHE A 423 -44.27 18.42 -9.29
N THR A 424 -44.72 19.62 -8.87
CA THR A 424 -43.81 20.74 -8.59
C THR A 424 -42.82 20.38 -7.47
N LYS A 425 -43.29 19.69 -6.43
CA LYS A 425 -42.43 19.26 -5.33
C LYS A 425 -41.39 18.24 -5.78
N LEU A 426 -41.78 17.26 -6.61
CA LEU A 426 -40.82 16.30 -7.17
C LEU A 426 -39.84 16.96 -8.15
N ALA A 427 -40.28 17.88 -9.00
CA ALA A 427 -39.41 18.55 -9.96
C ALA A 427 -38.26 19.31 -9.27
N ASN A 428 -38.55 19.98 -8.15
CA ASN A 428 -37.56 20.79 -7.43
C ASN A 428 -36.71 19.98 -6.43
N ARG A 429 -37.04 18.70 -6.20
CA ARG A 429 -36.32 17.80 -5.29
C ARG A 429 -35.62 16.64 -6.01
N ASN A 430 -36.37 15.90 -6.80
CA ASN A 430 -35.90 14.75 -7.57
C ASN A 430 -36.46 14.81 -9.00
N PRO A 431 -35.86 15.65 -9.87
CA PRO A 431 -36.33 15.79 -11.24
C PRO A 431 -36.11 14.52 -12.08
N ALA A 432 -35.33 13.53 -11.60
CA ALA A 432 -35.23 12.23 -12.25
C ALA A 432 -36.54 11.42 -12.19
N ALA A 433 -37.30 11.52 -11.09
CA ALA A 433 -38.62 10.91 -11.00
C ALA A 433 -39.61 11.53 -12.00
N VAL A 434 -39.59 12.86 -12.14
CA VAL A 434 -40.38 13.57 -13.16
C VAL A 434 -39.99 13.14 -14.57
N ASN A 435 -38.69 13.04 -14.84
CA ASN A 435 -38.19 12.56 -16.14
C ASN A 435 -38.67 11.14 -16.44
N VAL A 436 -38.80 10.26 -15.44
CA VAL A 436 -39.39 8.93 -15.63
C VAL A 436 -40.86 9.01 -16.06
N LEU A 437 -41.67 9.83 -15.40
CA LEU A 437 -43.08 10.04 -15.77
C LEU A 437 -43.22 10.54 -17.21
N LEU A 438 -42.41 11.55 -17.59
CA LEU A 438 -42.42 12.11 -18.94
C LEU A 438 -41.93 11.11 -19.99
N ASN A 439 -40.87 10.35 -19.70
CA ASN A 439 -40.34 9.34 -20.62
C ASN A 439 -41.34 8.23 -20.90
N ALA A 440 -42.07 7.76 -19.88
CA ALA A 440 -43.10 6.73 -20.05
C ALA A 440 -44.24 7.22 -20.95
N ALA A 441 -44.77 8.42 -20.68
CA ALA A 441 -45.81 9.04 -21.50
C ALA A 441 -45.33 9.28 -22.94
N HIS A 442 -44.12 9.82 -23.12
CA HIS A 442 -43.53 10.05 -24.44
C HIS A 442 -43.35 8.73 -25.21
N MET A 443 -42.87 7.68 -24.55
CA MET A 443 -42.70 6.38 -25.17
C MET A 443 -44.04 5.81 -25.65
N GLN A 444 -45.07 5.87 -24.80
CA GLN A 444 -46.40 5.39 -25.13
C GLN A 444 -47.00 6.14 -26.32
N GLN A 445 -46.86 7.48 -26.36
CA GLN A 445 -47.42 8.33 -27.41
C GLN A 445 -46.68 8.20 -28.75
N LYS A 446 -45.35 8.13 -28.75
CA LYS A 446 -44.53 8.21 -29.97
C LYS A 446 -44.11 6.85 -30.53
N TYR A 447 -43.75 5.90 -29.67
CA TYR A 447 -43.13 4.63 -30.08
C TYR A 447 -44.01 3.40 -29.80
N GLY A 448 -45.00 3.54 -28.90
CA GLY A 448 -45.90 2.47 -28.50
C GLY A 448 -45.21 1.31 -27.76
N PRO A 449 -45.95 0.24 -27.43
CA PRO A 449 -45.43 -0.87 -26.62
C PRO A 449 -44.41 -1.75 -27.36
N ALA A 450 -44.28 -1.62 -28.69
CA ALA A 450 -43.36 -2.41 -29.50
C ALA A 450 -41.89 -2.14 -29.15
N LEU A 451 -41.54 -0.89 -28.81
CA LEU A 451 -40.17 -0.53 -28.46
C LEU A 451 -39.74 -1.12 -27.11
N ALA A 452 -40.62 -1.09 -26.11
CA ALA A 452 -40.36 -1.75 -24.81
C ALA A 452 -40.17 -3.27 -24.97
N ARG A 453 -41.01 -3.93 -25.79
CA ARG A 453 -40.83 -5.36 -26.12
C ARG A 453 -39.48 -5.61 -26.79
N LYS A 454 -39.07 -4.74 -27.72
CA LYS A 454 -37.75 -4.83 -28.36
C LYS A 454 -36.62 -4.67 -27.34
N ALA A 455 -36.74 -3.73 -26.41
CA ALA A 455 -35.76 -3.54 -25.34
C ALA A 455 -35.66 -4.79 -24.44
N HIS A 456 -36.79 -5.40 -24.06
CA HIS A 456 -36.79 -6.67 -23.32
C HIS A 456 -36.06 -7.79 -24.07
N MET A 457 -36.23 -7.90 -25.39
CA MET A 457 -35.47 -8.88 -26.17
C MET A 457 -33.96 -8.57 -26.19
N HIS A 458 -33.57 -7.30 -26.21
CA HIS A 458 -32.17 -6.92 -26.09
C HIS A 458 -31.60 -7.11 -24.68
N VAL A 459 -32.42 -7.15 -23.62
CA VAL A 459 -31.97 -7.59 -22.29
C VAL A 459 -31.46 -9.04 -22.35
N TRP A 460 -32.22 -9.94 -23.00
CA TRP A 460 -31.80 -11.33 -23.20
C TRP A 460 -30.53 -11.43 -24.03
N GLN A 461 -30.42 -10.63 -25.10
CA GLN A 461 -29.21 -10.58 -25.92
C GLN A 461 -27.99 -10.08 -25.14
N LEU A 462 -28.16 -9.02 -24.33
CA LEU A 462 -27.09 -8.46 -23.51
C LEU A 462 -26.66 -9.43 -22.41
N ARG A 463 -27.62 -10.12 -21.78
CA ARG A 463 -27.34 -11.19 -20.82
C ARG A 463 -26.51 -12.30 -21.47
N ALA A 464 -26.95 -12.80 -22.64
CA ALA A 464 -26.25 -13.83 -23.37
C ALA A 464 -24.83 -13.40 -23.81
N ALA A 465 -24.62 -12.11 -24.09
CA ALA A 465 -23.32 -11.58 -24.44
C ALA A 465 -22.34 -11.58 -23.25
N TYR A 466 -22.78 -11.17 -22.05
CA TYR A 466 -21.96 -11.29 -20.84
C TYR A 466 -21.72 -12.75 -20.46
N ASP A 467 -22.77 -13.58 -20.45
CA ASP A 467 -22.68 -15.02 -20.17
C ASP A 467 -21.68 -15.70 -21.13
N ALA A 468 -21.63 -15.28 -22.40
CA ALA A 468 -20.73 -15.86 -23.38
C ALA A 468 -19.25 -15.67 -23.03
N VAL A 469 -18.88 -14.49 -22.55
CA VAL A 469 -17.51 -14.18 -22.12
C VAL A 469 -17.22 -14.82 -20.76
N LEU A 470 -18.17 -14.72 -19.83
CA LEU A 470 -18.04 -15.31 -18.49
C LEU A 470 -18.02 -16.85 -18.49
N ARG A 471 -18.18 -17.53 -19.63
CA ARG A 471 -17.81 -18.96 -19.73
C ARG A 471 -16.30 -19.16 -19.63
N ASP A 472 -15.54 -18.26 -20.24
CA ASP A 472 -14.09 -18.35 -20.41
C ASP A 472 -13.32 -17.47 -19.41
N TYR A 473 -14.00 -16.54 -18.74
CA TYR A 473 -13.44 -15.71 -17.69
C TYR A 473 -14.17 -15.95 -16.37
N ASP A 474 -13.46 -15.80 -15.25
CA ASP A 474 -14.06 -15.91 -13.92
C ASP A 474 -14.80 -14.60 -13.57
N VAL A 475 -14.23 -13.46 -13.96
CA VAL A 475 -14.83 -12.14 -13.76
C VAL A 475 -14.53 -11.16 -14.89
N LEU A 476 -15.36 -10.11 -14.98
CA LEU A 476 -15.13 -8.90 -15.74
C LEU A 476 -14.84 -7.72 -14.80
N LEU A 477 -13.93 -6.84 -15.19
CA LEU A 477 -13.57 -5.61 -14.50
C LEU A 477 -14.08 -4.40 -15.27
N THR A 478 -14.73 -3.46 -14.56
CA THR A 478 -15.17 -2.17 -15.08
C THR A 478 -14.90 -1.06 -14.05
N PRO A 479 -14.78 0.22 -14.44
CA PRO A 479 -14.92 1.32 -13.50
C PRO A 479 -16.32 1.29 -12.87
N CYS A 480 -16.41 1.55 -11.57
CA CYS A 480 -17.70 1.59 -10.88
C CYS A 480 -18.32 2.99 -10.88
N ASN A 481 -17.57 3.99 -10.40
CA ASN A 481 -17.94 5.40 -10.49
C ASN A 481 -17.23 6.06 -11.68
N ASN A 482 -17.91 6.97 -12.39
CA ASN A 482 -17.30 7.67 -13.54
C ASN A 482 -16.39 8.82 -13.12
N THR A 483 -16.73 9.46 -12.01
CA THR A 483 -15.96 10.53 -11.37
C THR A 483 -15.85 10.19 -9.90
N VAL A 484 -14.98 10.87 -9.16
CA VAL A 484 -15.13 10.92 -7.70
C VAL A 484 -16.36 11.73 -7.30
N GLY A 485 -16.75 11.65 -6.02
CA GLY A 485 -17.99 12.26 -5.53
C GLY A 485 -18.03 13.75 -5.86
N PRO A 486 -19.04 14.26 -6.58
CA PRO A 486 -19.14 15.69 -6.84
C PRO A 486 -19.52 16.44 -5.56
N PRO A 487 -19.20 17.75 -5.47
CA PRO A 487 -19.71 18.59 -4.39
C PRO A 487 -21.24 18.64 -4.43
N HIS A 488 -21.87 18.81 -3.27
CA HIS A 488 -23.32 19.00 -3.24
C HIS A 488 -23.73 20.30 -3.95
N PRO A 489 -24.83 20.29 -4.72
CA PRO A 489 -25.33 21.52 -5.35
C PRO A 489 -25.74 22.55 -4.30
N PRO A 490 -25.20 23.79 -4.32
CA PRO A 490 -25.54 24.80 -3.31
C PRO A 490 -27.05 25.11 -3.24
N SER A 491 -27.77 24.98 -4.36
CA SER A 491 -29.23 25.19 -4.43
C SER A 491 -30.06 24.18 -3.64
N THR A 492 -29.45 23.11 -3.11
CA THR A 492 -30.12 22.07 -2.33
C THR A 492 -29.86 22.15 -0.83
N LEU A 493 -29.04 23.12 -0.39
CA LEU A 493 -28.75 23.34 1.03
C LEU A 493 -30.00 23.86 1.74
N LYS A 494 -30.34 23.23 2.86
CA LYS A 494 -31.37 23.76 3.76
C LYS A 494 -30.81 24.95 4.55
N SER A 495 -31.48 26.10 4.46
CA SER A 495 -31.10 27.35 5.13
C SER A 495 -32.34 28.09 5.61
N GLU A 496 -32.18 29.21 6.34
CA GLU A 496 -33.33 30.06 6.70
C GLU A 496 -34.11 30.56 5.47
N SER A 497 -33.43 30.83 4.36
CA SER A 497 -34.05 31.29 3.11
C SER A 497 -34.54 30.17 2.20
N ASN A 498 -34.09 28.92 2.43
CA ASN A 498 -34.52 27.72 1.72
C ASN A 498 -34.73 26.57 2.73
N PRO A 499 -35.76 26.64 3.59
CA PRO A 499 -35.93 25.68 4.69
C PRO A 499 -36.16 24.25 4.22
N ASP A 500 -36.73 24.10 3.02
CA ASP A 500 -36.95 22.80 2.40
C ASP A 500 -35.74 22.34 1.58
N GLY A 501 -34.79 23.20 1.20
CA GLY A 501 -33.65 22.82 0.36
C GLY A 501 -34.07 22.43 -1.06
N LEU A 502 -35.09 23.10 -1.60
CA LEU A 502 -35.59 22.87 -2.96
C LEU A 502 -34.75 23.66 -3.97
N SER A 503 -34.45 23.05 -5.12
CA SER A 503 -33.74 23.74 -6.19
C SER A 503 -34.73 24.35 -7.19
N GLU A 504 -34.64 25.66 -7.43
CA GLU A 504 -35.43 26.35 -8.46
C GLU A 504 -34.91 26.08 -9.88
N ARG A 505 -33.69 25.53 -10.00
CA ARG A 505 -33.02 25.21 -11.27
C ARG A 505 -32.77 23.70 -11.36
N ILE A 506 -33.67 23.01 -12.05
CA ILE A 506 -33.62 21.55 -12.26
C ILE A 506 -32.24 21.04 -12.73
N MET A 507 -31.53 21.80 -13.57
CA MET A 507 -30.22 21.40 -14.09
C MET A 507 -29.12 21.35 -13.03
N ASP A 508 -29.23 22.13 -11.94
CA ASP A 508 -28.28 22.09 -10.83
C ASP A 508 -28.27 20.70 -10.15
N LEU A 509 -29.41 19.99 -10.19
CA LEU A 509 -29.54 18.62 -9.71
C LEU A 509 -29.12 17.59 -10.78
N PHE A 510 -29.54 17.77 -12.03
CA PHE A 510 -29.36 16.78 -13.08
C PHE A 510 -27.93 16.69 -13.59
N GLU A 511 -27.27 17.82 -13.82
CA GLU A 511 -25.97 17.88 -14.51
C GLU A 511 -24.89 17.00 -13.84
N PRO A 512 -24.70 17.04 -12.49
CA PRO A 512 -23.72 16.17 -11.83
C PRO A 512 -24.07 14.67 -11.89
N ALA A 513 -25.33 14.33 -12.13
CA ALA A 513 -25.83 12.95 -12.14
C ALA A 513 -25.81 12.30 -13.54
N ILE A 514 -25.57 13.08 -14.60
CA ILE A 514 -25.56 12.57 -15.98
C ILE A 514 -24.45 11.52 -16.13
N GLY A 515 -24.82 10.34 -16.62
CA GLY A 515 -23.87 9.29 -16.95
C GLY A 515 -23.44 8.38 -15.79
N ASN A 516 -23.70 8.72 -14.52
CA ASN A 516 -23.19 7.96 -13.37
C ASN A 516 -23.62 6.49 -13.31
N THR A 517 -24.65 6.09 -14.04
CA THR A 517 -25.15 4.70 -14.07
C THR A 517 -24.74 3.91 -15.32
N LEU A 518 -23.97 4.51 -16.24
CA LEU A 518 -23.66 3.91 -17.55
C LEU A 518 -23.00 2.53 -17.43
N ASN A 519 -22.05 2.36 -16.51
CA ASN A 519 -21.35 1.08 -16.30
C ASN A 519 -22.09 0.12 -15.35
N THR A 520 -23.03 0.60 -14.54
CA THR A 520 -23.65 -0.21 -13.47
C THR A 520 -24.99 -0.81 -13.87
N CYS A 521 -25.85 -0.05 -14.57
CA CYS A 521 -27.24 -0.42 -14.82
C CYS A 521 -27.43 -1.61 -15.78
N GLY A 522 -26.49 -1.83 -16.70
CA GLY A 522 -26.49 -3.00 -17.57
C GLY A 522 -26.48 -4.32 -16.80
N PHE A 523 -25.76 -4.36 -15.68
CA PHE A 523 -25.70 -5.54 -14.81
C PHE A 523 -26.95 -5.70 -13.94
N ASN A 524 -27.74 -4.64 -13.71
CA ASN A 524 -29.05 -4.77 -13.06
C ASN A 524 -30.05 -5.51 -13.95
N VAL A 525 -30.19 -5.08 -15.21
CA VAL A 525 -31.21 -5.65 -16.11
C VAL A 525 -30.83 -7.06 -16.60
N THR A 526 -29.53 -7.33 -16.71
CA THR A 526 -29.06 -8.69 -17.05
C THR A 526 -29.03 -9.61 -15.83
N GLY A 527 -28.89 -9.07 -14.62
CA GLY A 527 -28.96 -9.83 -13.38
C GLY A 527 -27.64 -10.45 -12.90
N HIS A 528 -26.52 -10.19 -13.57
CA HIS A 528 -25.18 -10.64 -13.14
C HIS A 528 -24.78 -10.02 -11.79
N PRO A 529 -24.14 -10.76 -10.87
CA PRO A 529 -23.62 -10.20 -9.63
C PRO A 529 -22.47 -9.25 -9.93
N ALA A 530 -22.40 -8.17 -9.16
CA ALA A 530 -21.38 -7.15 -9.31
C ALA A 530 -20.97 -6.58 -7.95
N LEU A 531 -19.68 -6.69 -7.62
CA LEU A 531 -19.07 -6.18 -6.39
C LEU A 531 -18.31 -4.89 -6.71
N SER A 532 -18.64 -3.79 -6.06
CA SER A 532 -17.75 -2.63 -6.00
C SER A 532 -16.69 -2.90 -4.94
N MET A 533 -15.42 -2.71 -5.27
CA MET A 533 -14.29 -2.74 -4.35
C MET A 533 -13.47 -1.45 -4.42
N PRO A 534 -12.97 -0.93 -3.29
CA PRO A 534 -12.10 0.24 -3.27
C PRO A 534 -10.74 -0.08 -3.89
N VAL A 535 -10.27 0.77 -4.79
CA VAL A 535 -9.00 0.53 -5.52
C VAL A 535 -8.05 1.72 -5.54
N GLY A 536 -8.52 2.90 -5.12
CA GLY A 536 -7.68 4.09 -5.07
C GLY A 536 -8.46 5.36 -4.77
N TRP A 537 -7.83 6.50 -5.09
CA TRP A 537 -8.30 7.83 -4.77
C TRP A 537 -8.21 8.75 -5.99
N GLY A 538 -9.26 9.53 -6.25
CA GLY A 538 -9.28 10.52 -7.32
C GLY A 538 -9.47 11.93 -6.78
N LYS A 539 -8.91 12.92 -7.48
CA LYS A 539 -9.00 14.34 -7.11
C LYS A 539 -10.41 14.89 -7.34
N VAL A 540 -10.92 15.63 -6.37
CA VAL A 540 -12.19 16.36 -6.54
C VAL A 540 -11.98 17.53 -7.49
N ARG A 541 -12.95 17.77 -8.39
CA ARG A 541 -12.84 18.86 -9.38
C ARG A 541 -13.10 20.20 -8.70
N GLY A 542 -12.19 21.16 -8.89
CA GLY A 542 -12.38 22.54 -8.44
C GLY A 542 -12.24 22.78 -6.92
N GLY A 543 -11.71 21.81 -6.17
CA GLY A 543 -11.48 21.93 -4.72
C GLY A 543 -10.25 21.17 -4.25
N GLU A 544 -9.97 21.24 -2.96
CA GLU A 544 -8.91 20.48 -2.29
C GLU A 544 -9.46 19.15 -1.75
N GLY A 545 -8.64 18.09 -1.79
CA GLY A 545 -9.00 16.76 -1.32
C GLY A 545 -9.08 15.70 -2.41
N ARG A 546 -9.14 14.44 -1.98
CA ARG A 546 -9.39 13.27 -2.84
C ARG A 546 -10.52 12.44 -2.25
N LEU A 547 -11.24 11.77 -3.12
CA LEU A 547 -12.34 10.89 -2.76
C LEU A 547 -12.12 9.50 -3.37
N PRO A 548 -12.71 8.45 -2.79
CA PRO A 548 -12.49 7.07 -3.22
C PRO A 548 -12.88 6.80 -4.69
N VAL A 549 -12.16 5.85 -5.28
CA VAL A 549 -12.42 5.26 -6.61
C VAL A 549 -12.69 3.78 -6.43
N GLY A 550 -13.77 3.30 -7.04
CA GLY A 550 -14.17 1.90 -7.03
C GLY A 550 -14.00 1.22 -8.38
N MET A 551 -13.51 -0.01 -8.34
CA MET A 551 -13.55 -0.95 -9.46
C MET A 551 -14.69 -1.93 -9.23
N GLN A 552 -15.41 -2.27 -10.29
CA GLN A 552 -16.48 -3.27 -10.25
C GLN A 552 -15.94 -4.61 -10.74
N VAL A 553 -16.14 -5.66 -9.93
CA VAL A 553 -15.88 -7.06 -10.27
C VAL A 553 -17.23 -7.71 -10.56
N VAL A 554 -17.44 -8.11 -11.82
CA VAL A 554 -18.71 -8.69 -12.31
C VAL A 554 -18.49 -10.16 -12.62
N GLY A 555 -19.32 -11.05 -12.08
CA GLY A 555 -19.16 -12.49 -12.30
C GLY A 555 -20.39 -13.15 -12.94
N LYS A 556 -20.34 -14.48 -12.98
CA LYS A 556 -21.43 -15.34 -13.46
C LYS A 556 -22.62 -15.26 -12.51
N ARG A 557 -23.83 -15.38 -13.06
CA ARG A 557 -25.05 -15.50 -12.24
C ARG A 557 -24.90 -16.70 -11.29
N PHE A 558 -25.18 -16.46 -10.01
CA PHE A 558 -25.05 -17.39 -8.88
C PHE A 558 -23.61 -17.84 -8.54
N ASP A 559 -22.59 -17.07 -8.97
CA ASP A 559 -21.18 -17.31 -8.62
C ASP A 559 -20.55 -16.14 -7.87
N GLU A 560 -21.22 -15.66 -6.81
CA GLU A 560 -20.70 -14.59 -5.96
C GLU A 560 -19.36 -14.96 -5.31
N GLY A 561 -19.10 -16.25 -5.10
CA GLY A 561 -17.85 -16.77 -4.55
C GLY A 561 -16.63 -16.34 -5.36
N SER A 562 -16.70 -16.36 -6.68
CA SER A 562 -15.60 -15.91 -7.54
C SER A 562 -15.29 -14.42 -7.38
N LEU A 563 -16.30 -13.56 -7.16
CA LEU A 563 -16.08 -12.12 -6.91
C LEU A 563 -15.28 -11.92 -5.62
N PHE A 564 -15.60 -12.66 -4.56
CA PHE A 564 -14.89 -12.58 -3.29
C PHE A 564 -13.45 -13.08 -3.39
N LYS A 565 -13.22 -14.19 -4.10
CA LYS A 565 -11.87 -14.73 -4.34
C LYS A 565 -10.98 -13.73 -5.09
N VAL A 566 -11.52 -13.13 -6.15
CA VAL A 566 -10.82 -12.09 -6.93
C VAL A 566 -10.50 -10.88 -6.06
N ALA A 567 -11.50 -10.32 -5.36
CA ALA A 567 -11.30 -9.16 -4.50
C ALA A 567 -10.26 -9.44 -3.40
N LYS A 568 -10.32 -10.64 -2.77
CA LYS A 568 -9.36 -11.03 -1.74
C LYS A 568 -7.95 -11.23 -2.28
N ALA A 569 -7.79 -11.87 -3.45
CA ALA A 569 -6.49 -12.03 -4.09
C ALA A 569 -5.81 -10.68 -4.33
N TRP A 570 -6.60 -9.69 -4.74
CA TRP A 570 -6.15 -8.33 -4.98
C TRP A 570 -5.61 -7.63 -3.72
N GLU A 571 -6.07 -7.98 -2.53
CA GLU A 571 -5.58 -7.37 -1.29
C GLU A 571 -4.14 -7.78 -0.93
N ASN A 572 -3.57 -8.85 -1.51
CA ASN A 572 -2.25 -9.40 -1.14
C ASN A 572 -1.05 -8.58 -1.67
N ASN A 573 -0.07 -8.20 -0.82
CA ASN A 573 0.96 -7.19 -1.17
C ASN A 573 2.43 -7.35 -0.64
N LEU A 574 2.88 -8.48 -0.04
CA LEU A 574 4.28 -8.71 0.46
C LEU A 574 4.88 -7.52 1.22
N ASN A 575 4.08 -6.96 2.10
CA ASN A 575 4.50 -5.96 3.04
C ASN A 575 5.45 -6.61 4.08
N GLY A 576 6.34 -5.87 4.75
CA GLY A 576 6.97 -6.36 6.00
C GLY A 576 5.93 -6.67 7.09
N SER A 577 4.66 -6.27 6.88
CA SER A 577 3.50 -6.75 7.62
C SER A 577 3.03 -8.16 7.24
N ASP A 578 3.60 -8.77 6.21
CA ASP A 578 3.32 -10.14 5.74
C ASP A 578 4.27 -11.15 6.38
N ASP A 579 5.29 -10.71 7.14
CA ASP A 579 6.18 -11.58 7.93
C ASP A 579 5.39 -12.57 8.80
N VAL A 580 4.14 -12.24 9.18
CA VAL A 580 3.23 -13.10 9.96
C VAL A 580 2.74 -14.33 9.20
N ASN A 581 2.77 -14.32 7.87
CA ASN A 581 2.31 -15.40 7.01
C ASN A 581 3.45 -16.31 6.51
N HIS A 582 4.70 -15.95 6.82
CA HIS A 582 5.89 -16.72 6.48
C HIS A 582 6.44 -17.43 7.70
N ILE A 583 7.05 -18.60 7.51
CA ILE A 583 7.83 -19.27 8.57
C ILE A 583 9.24 -19.58 8.11
N SER A 584 10.17 -19.58 9.07
CA SER A 584 11.56 -19.99 8.87
C SER A 584 11.80 -21.39 9.44
N ALA A 585 12.92 -22.00 9.09
CA ALA A 585 13.40 -23.23 9.70
C ALA A 585 14.91 -23.19 9.88
N ILE A 586 15.39 -23.97 10.86
CA ILE A 586 16.82 -24.17 11.07
C ILE A 586 17.20 -25.48 10.40
N LEU A 587 18.10 -25.39 9.42
CA LEU A 587 18.69 -26.56 8.78
C LEU A 587 19.99 -26.95 9.50
N LEU A 588 20.00 -28.17 10.05
CA LEU A 588 21.19 -28.78 10.62
C LEU A 588 21.85 -29.75 9.62
N ASP A 589 23.14 -29.99 9.82
CA ASP A 589 23.91 -31.01 9.09
C ASP A 589 23.32 -32.42 9.26
N GLU A 590 23.95 -33.42 8.62
CA GLU A 590 23.47 -34.79 8.64
C GLU A 590 23.52 -35.45 10.02
N PHE A 591 22.40 -36.02 10.46
CA PHE A 591 22.29 -36.84 11.67
C PHE A 591 21.65 -38.20 11.34
N ALA A 592 21.95 -39.21 12.18
CA ALA A 592 21.18 -40.44 12.16
C ALA A 592 19.74 -40.14 12.58
N ILE A 593 18.77 -40.85 11.98
CA ILE A 593 17.36 -40.52 12.15
C ILE A 593 16.92 -40.57 13.63
N ASN A 594 17.44 -41.52 14.41
CA ASN A 594 17.21 -41.65 15.85
C ASN A 594 17.82 -40.52 16.70
N GLN A 595 18.75 -39.73 16.16
CA GLN A 595 19.40 -38.59 16.83
C GLN A 595 18.78 -37.23 16.43
N ALA A 596 17.97 -37.17 15.36
CA ALA A 596 17.49 -35.91 14.79
C ALA A 596 16.69 -35.04 15.79
N SER A 597 15.85 -35.64 16.64
CA SER A 597 15.12 -34.88 17.66
C SER A 597 16.06 -34.29 18.72
N SER A 598 17.08 -35.04 19.13
CA SER A 598 18.10 -34.53 20.05
C SER A 598 18.95 -33.44 19.39
N ALA A 599 19.16 -33.50 18.07
CA ALA A 599 19.88 -32.49 17.32
C ALA A 599 19.14 -31.13 17.31
N CYS A 600 17.82 -31.13 17.03
CA CYS A 600 17.04 -29.88 17.12
C CYS A 600 17.03 -29.29 18.53
N ASN A 601 17.01 -30.13 19.56
CA ASN A 601 17.05 -29.66 20.95
C ASN A 601 18.35 -28.91 21.29
N ILE A 602 19.47 -29.13 20.56
CA ILE A 602 20.74 -28.40 20.78
C ILE A 602 20.57 -26.90 20.49
N VAL A 603 19.67 -26.54 19.56
CA VAL A 603 19.35 -25.15 19.23
C VAL A 603 18.01 -24.71 19.84
N ASN A 604 17.53 -25.42 20.86
CA ASN A 604 16.26 -25.19 21.55
C ASN A 604 15.04 -25.24 20.63
N GLU A 605 15.05 -26.15 19.66
CA GLU A 605 13.97 -26.33 18.68
C GLU A 605 13.51 -27.79 18.60
N HIS A 606 12.42 -28.03 17.87
CA HIS A 606 11.88 -29.35 17.62
C HIS A 606 11.98 -29.71 16.14
N LEU A 607 11.75 -30.97 15.80
CA LEU A 607 11.67 -31.36 14.40
C LEU A 607 10.48 -30.65 13.74
N LEU A 608 10.72 -30.07 12.56
CA LEU A 608 9.70 -29.40 11.78
C LEU A 608 8.65 -30.41 11.30
N THR A 609 7.38 -30.05 11.31
CA THR A 609 6.29 -30.97 10.95
C THR A 609 6.05 -30.99 9.44
N GLU A 610 5.58 -32.12 8.91
CA GLU A 610 5.11 -32.21 7.53
C GLU A 610 4.01 -31.17 7.24
N SER A 611 3.07 -30.98 8.18
CA SER A 611 1.97 -30.01 7.97
C SER A 611 2.46 -28.57 7.95
N ALA A 612 3.53 -28.22 8.69
CA ALA A 612 4.13 -26.89 8.65
C ALA A 612 4.79 -26.66 7.29
N ILE A 613 5.54 -27.64 6.78
CA ILE A 613 6.14 -27.56 5.44
C ILE A 613 5.06 -27.44 4.37
N GLN A 614 3.99 -28.24 4.47
CA GLN A 614 2.88 -28.18 3.52
C GLN A 614 2.10 -26.86 3.60
N SER A 615 1.90 -26.30 4.80
CA SER A 615 1.18 -25.02 4.96
C SER A 615 1.98 -23.80 4.48
N HIS A 616 3.30 -23.96 4.33
CA HIS A 616 4.24 -22.92 3.89
C HIS A 616 5.13 -23.44 2.76
N TYR A 617 4.56 -24.20 1.83
CA TYR A 617 5.29 -24.96 0.81
C TYR A 617 6.34 -24.12 0.06
N ASP A 618 5.98 -22.92 -0.38
CA ASP A 618 6.86 -22.05 -1.15
C ASP A 618 8.06 -21.53 -0.35
N ASP A 619 7.89 -21.28 0.96
CA ASP A 619 9.00 -20.89 1.84
C ASP A 619 10.08 -21.99 1.81
N PHE A 620 9.68 -23.25 1.92
CA PHE A 620 10.61 -24.38 1.91
C PHE A 620 11.12 -24.71 0.51
N TYR A 621 10.26 -24.77 -0.48
CA TYR A 621 10.65 -25.13 -1.85
C TYR A 621 11.72 -24.16 -2.37
N ASN A 622 11.51 -22.85 -2.22
CA ASN A 622 12.47 -21.85 -2.70
C ASN A 622 13.79 -21.91 -1.91
N GLN A 623 13.75 -22.07 -0.60
CA GLN A 623 14.98 -22.19 0.20
C GLN A 623 15.78 -23.46 -0.14
N LEU A 624 15.11 -24.61 -0.31
CA LEU A 624 15.76 -25.86 -0.70
C LEU A 624 16.26 -25.82 -2.16
N SER A 625 15.51 -25.19 -3.07
CA SER A 625 15.94 -24.90 -4.43
C SER A 625 17.21 -24.05 -4.45
N TYR A 626 17.29 -23.04 -3.59
CA TYR A 626 18.49 -22.25 -3.41
C TYR A 626 19.67 -23.06 -2.86
N LEU A 627 19.45 -23.98 -1.92
CA LEU A 627 20.51 -24.88 -1.43
C LEU A 627 21.04 -25.78 -2.54
N ALA A 628 20.18 -26.29 -3.41
CA ALA A 628 20.60 -27.06 -4.57
C ALA A 628 21.35 -26.18 -5.60
N TYR A 629 20.87 -24.97 -5.87
CA TYR A 629 21.53 -24.00 -6.77
C TYR A 629 22.93 -23.64 -6.26
N SER A 630 23.07 -23.39 -4.96
CA SER A 630 24.34 -23.05 -4.33
C SER A 630 25.29 -24.25 -4.19
N GLY A 631 24.86 -25.46 -4.56
CA GLY A 631 25.64 -26.69 -4.47
C GLY A 631 25.78 -27.24 -3.05
N ARG A 632 24.98 -26.75 -2.09
CA ARG A 632 24.96 -27.20 -0.69
C ARG A 632 24.05 -28.41 -0.45
N ALA A 633 23.19 -28.72 -1.41
CA ALA A 633 22.32 -29.88 -1.40
C ALA A 633 22.34 -30.54 -2.79
N SER A 634 22.07 -31.84 -2.84
CA SER A 634 21.80 -32.50 -4.13
C SER A 634 20.45 -32.03 -4.70
N ARG A 635 20.26 -32.17 -6.02
CA ARG A 635 18.99 -31.81 -6.68
C ARG A 635 17.80 -32.70 -6.27
N ASN A 636 18.07 -33.78 -5.54
CA ASN A 636 17.13 -34.78 -5.03
C ASN A 636 17.38 -35.06 -3.52
N GLN A 637 17.69 -34.03 -2.73
CA GLN A 637 18.13 -34.17 -1.34
C GLN A 637 16.96 -34.53 -0.40
N GLU A 638 17.19 -35.47 0.51
CA GLU A 638 16.25 -35.78 1.59
C GLU A 638 16.64 -35.09 2.90
N TYR A 639 15.64 -34.66 3.67
CA TYR A 639 15.77 -33.97 4.96
C TYR A 639 14.88 -34.63 6.01
N ILE A 640 15.39 -34.81 7.21
CA ILE A 640 14.64 -35.37 8.34
C ILE A 640 13.69 -34.33 8.91
N ILE A 641 12.42 -34.74 9.09
CA ILE A 641 11.34 -33.94 9.67
C ILE A 641 10.64 -34.77 10.76
N GLN A 642 9.63 -34.20 11.42
CA GLN A 642 8.86 -34.93 12.42
C GLN A 642 8.16 -36.13 11.74
N ASN A 643 8.36 -37.32 12.29
CA ASN A 643 7.76 -38.58 11.85
C ASN A 643 8.12 -39.06 10.42
N GLY A 644 9.10 -38.44 9.73
CA GLY A 644 9.46 -38.84 8.37
C GLY A 644 10.65 -38.11 7.78
N VAL A 645 10.71 -38.11 6.45
CA VAL A 645 11.65 -37.31 5.65
C VAL A 645 10.89 -36.54 4.57
N VAL A 646 11.35 -35.34 4.23
CA VAL A 646 10.94 -34.59 3.04
C VAL A 646 12.06 -34.66 2.00
N ALA A 647 11.74 -35.06 0.78
CA ALA A 647 12.67 -35.10 -0.34
C ALA A 647 12.42 -33.91 -1.26
N PHE A 648 13.40 -33.03 -1.38
CA PHE A 648 13.38 -31.96 -2.39
C PHE A 648 13.72 -32.56 -3.75
N ASN A 649 12.85 -32.40 -4.75
CA ASN A 649 13.10 -32.85 -6.11
C ASN A 649 12.98 -31.67 -7.09
N GLN A 650 14.13 -31.19 -7.55
CA GLN A 650 14.19 -30.04 -8.44
C GLN A 650 13.60 -30.34 -9.83
N GLN A 651 13.71 -31.58 -10.32
CA GLN A 651 13.21 -31.95 -11.66
C GLN A 651 11.69 -32.06 -11.68
N ALA A 652 11.10 -32.62 -10.62
CA ALA A 652 9.66 -32.75 -10.49
C ALA A 652 8.99 -31.49 -9.90
N HIS A 653 9.78 -30.49 -9.50
CA HIS A 653 9.31 -29.27 -8.84
C HIS A 653 8.42 -29.58 -7.62
N CYS A 654 8.79 -30.59 -6.81
CA CYS A 654 8.00 -31.07 -5.69
C CYS A 654 8.81 -31.26 -4.39
N LEU A 655 8.10 -31.31 -3.26
CA LEU A 655 8.58 -31.84 -1.98
C LEU A 655 7.84 -33.14 -1.68
N ASP A 656 8.54 -34.27 -1.69
CA ASP A 656 7.94 -35.60 -1.46
C ASP A 656 8.11 -36.04 -0.01
N PHE A 657 7.02 -36.34 0.69
CA PHE A 657 7.05 -36.81 2.07
C PHE A 657 7.06 -38.33 2.14
N LYS A 658 7.98 -38.89 2.93
CA LYS A 658 8.15 -40.34 3.09
C LYS A 658 8.14 -40.73 4.57
N PRO A 659 7.54 -41.89 4.91
CA PRO A 659 7.59 -42.40 6.27
C PRO A 659 9.02 -42.73 6.67
N ARG A 660 9.27 -42.64 7.98
CA ARG A 660 10.55 -42.94 8.59
C ARG A 660 10.98 -44.39 8.31
N SER A 661 12.05 -44.57 7.53
CA SER A 661 12.66 -45.89 7.28
C SER A 661 13.93 -46.07 8.12
N SER A 662 14.11 -47.24 8.73
CA SER A 662 15.22 -47.57 9.65
C SER A 662 16.49 -48.12 8.97
N ASN A 663 16.56 -48.12 7.64
CA ASN A 663 17.74 -48.54 6.88
C ASN A 663 18.64 -47.31 6.66
N ASN A 664 19.57 -47.04 7.60
CA ASN A 664 20.19 -45.72 7.82
C ASN A 664 21.13 -45.16 6.72
N PRO A 665 20.75 -44.07 6.03
CA PRO A 665 21.65 -42.96 5.73
C PRO A 665 21.53 -41.85 6.81
N CYS A 666 22.63 -41.15 7.08
CA CYS A 666 22.58 -39.86 7.78
C CYS A 666 21.99 -38.83 6.80
N LEU A 667 21.09 -37.96 7.28
CA LEU A 667 20.43 -36.94 6.46
C LEU A 667 20.37 -35.60 7.20
N PRO A 668 20.41 -34.45 6.49
CA PRO A 668 20.25 -33.13 7.09
C PRO A 668 18.90 -33.01 7.80
N VAL A 669 18.81 -32.20 8.86
CA VAL A 669 17.62 -32.14 9.73
C VAL A 669 16.96 -30.77 9.64
N LEU A 670 15.65 -30.73 9.40
CA LEU A 670 14.87 -29.50 9.47
C LEU A 670 14.23 -29.37 10.86
N CYS A 671 14.61 -28.33 11.57
CA CYS A 671 14.06 -27.96 12.85
C CYS A 671 13.14 -26.74 12.72
N THR A 672 12.20 -26.60 13.65
CA THR A 672 11.39 -25.40 13.81
C THR A 672 12.27 -24.16 14.01
N GLN A 673 11.72 -22.98 13.73
CA GLN A 673 12.25 -21.69 14.16
C GLN A 673 11.13 -20.99 14.93
N SER A 674 11.21 -20.99 16.25
CA SER A 674 10.21 -20.43 17.15
C SER A 674 10.44 -18.95 17.46
N ALA A 675 11.61 -18.40 17.14
CA ALA A 675 11.92 -16.99 17.34
C ALA A 675 11.34 -16.12 16.21
N ASN A 676 10.08 -15.70 16.38
CA ASN A 676 9.31 -15.05 15.30
C ASN A 676 9.44 -13.52 15.23
N ALA A 677 10.26 -12.90 16.07
CA ALA A 677 10.50 -11.46 16.00
C ALA A 677 11.20 -11.11 14.67
N SER A 678 10.55 -10.31 13.84
CA SER A 678 11.04 -10.01 12.49
C SER A 678 11.75 -8.66 12.36
N GLN A 679 11.65 -7.81 13.38
CA GLN A 679 12.25 -6.48 13.45
C GLN A 679 13.26 -6.38 14.61
N PRO A 680 14.36 -5.60 14.46
CA PRO A 680 15.39 -5.48 15.49
C PRO A 680 14.87 -4.96 16.84
N THR A 681 13.96 -3.97 16.83
CA THR A 681 13.45 -3.28 18.03
C THR A 681 12.57 -4.14 18.95
N GLY A 682 12.13 -5.32 18.48
CA GLY A 682 11.35 -6.29 19.27
C GLY A 682 12.04 -7.65 19.46
N SER A 683 13.29 -7.77 19.04
CA SER A 683 14.00 -9.04 18.97
C SER A 683 14.98 -9.19 20.13
N ASN A 684 14.49 -9.72 21.26
CA ASN A 684 15.30 -9.91 22.47
C ASN A 684 15.89 -11.33 22.56
N ALA A 685 17.09 -11.44 23.15
CA ALA A 685 17.65 -12.72 23.53
C ALA A 685 16.85 -13.35 24.68
N THR A 686 16.63 -14.66 24.57
CA THR A 686 15.97 -15.52 25.54
C THR A 686 16.68 -16.87 25.56
N ALA A 687 16.53 -17.60 26.66
CA ALA A 687 17.09 -18.95 26.76
C ALA A 687 16.64 -19.89 25.61
N GLN A 688 15.52 -19.61 24.95
CA GLN A 688 15.01 -20.38 23.82
C GLN A 688 15.65 -20.02 22.48
N ASN A 689 16.15 -18.79 22.30
CA ASN A 689 16.69 -18.33 21.03
C ASN A 689 18.21 -18.06 21.04
N GLU A 690 18.85 -18.20 22.20
CA GLU A 690 20.29 -18.06 22.39
C GLU A 690 21.11 -19.18 21.76
N ILE A 691 22.34 -18.84 21.34
CA ILE A 691 23.35 -19.79 20.88
C ILE A 691 24.74 -19.33 21.30
N THR A 692 25.57 -20.27 21.74
CA THR A 692 26.99 -20.00 22.00
C THR A 692 27.84 -20.51 20.85
N ILE A 693 28.69 -19.66 20.29
CA ILE A 693 29.67 -20.05 19.27
C ILE A 693 31.09 -19.78 19.77
N GLN A 694 32.05 -20.57 19.29
CA GLN A 694 33.47 -20.35 19.54
C GLN A 694 34.12 -19.70 18.34
N ALA A 695 34.78 -18.55 18.56
CA ALA A 695 35.61 -17.87 17.58
C ALA A 695 37.00 -17.60 18.18
N GLY A 696 38.03 -18.20 17.57
CA GLY A 696 39.36 -18.24 18.16
C GLY A 696 39.37 -18.94 19.52
N SER A 697 39.94 -18.29 20.53
CA SER A 697 39.99 -18.77 21.91
C SER A 697 38.81 -18.30 22.78
N ASN A 698 37.90 -17.49 22.23
CA ASN A 698 36.76 -16.92 22.96
C ASN A 698 35.43 -17.58 22.54
N THR A 699 34.45 -17.50 23.43
CA THR A 699 33.07 -17.92 23.17
C THR A 699 32.14 -16.73 23.24
N PHE A 700 31.19 -16.66 22.29
CA PHE A 700 30.24 -15.57 22.15
C PHE A 700 28.82 -16.11 22.28
N LEU A 701 28.06 -15.58 23.23
CA LEU A 701 26.63 -15.83 23.38
C LEU A 701 25.87 -14.86 22.49
N GLY A 702 25.30 -15.34 21.39
CA GLY A 702 24.39 -14.59 20.55
C GLY A 702 22.97 -15.13 20.64
N TYR A 703 22.10 -14.70 19.74
CA TYR A 703 20.72 -15.19 19.64
C TYR A 703 20.23 -15.16 18.20
N ARG A 704 19.07 -15.77 17.94
CA ARG A 704 18.39 -15.67 16.63
C ARG A 704 17.06 -14.94 16.72
N ASN A 705 16.68 -14.37 15.59
CA ASN A 705 15.33 -13.92 15.33
C ASN A 705 14.79 -14.63 14.08
N LEU A 706 13.69 -14.14 13.51
CA LEU A 706 13.05 -14.79 12.36
C LEU A 706 13.98 -14.88 11.14
N LYS A 707 14.89 -13.91 10.98
CA LYS A 707 15.63 -13.64 9.74
C LYS A 707 17.11 -14.04 9.83
N SER A 708 17.73 -13.94 11.00
CA SER A 708 19.19 -14.14 11.14
C SER A 708 19.61 -14.52 12.55
N TRP A 709 20.80 -15.12 12.67
CA TRP A 709 21.58 -15.17 13.90
C TRP A 709 22.29 -13.83 14.11
N ARG A 710 22.38 -13.40 15.36
CA ARG A 710 22.80 -12.06 15.77
C ARG A 710 23.81 -12.14 16.90
N PHE A 711 24.95 -11.49 16.70
CA PHE A 711 26.01 -11.34 17.68
C PHE A 711 26.41 -9.86 17.67
N SER A 712 25.97 -9.13 18.69
CA SER A 712 26.14 -7.69 18.79
C SER A 712 27.11 -7.34 19.92
N GLY A 713 27.76 -6.17 19.84
CA GLY A 713 28.57 -5.66 20.95
C GLY A 713 29.85 -6.45 21.24
N MET A 714 30.39 -7.18 20.26
CA MET A 714 31.62 -7.94 20.47
C MET A 714 32.82 -7.01 20.43
N PRO A 715 33.75 -7.04 21.41
CA PRO A 715 34.95 -6.21 21.36
C PRO A 715 35.85 -6.71 20.23
N TYR A 716 36.14 -5.84 19.26
CA TYR A 716 37.16 -6.14 18.24
C TYR A 716 38.55 -5.63 18.63
N ALA A 717 38.61 -4.73 19.61
CA ALA A 717 39.82 -4.19 20.20
C ALA A 717 39.69 -4.11 21.74
N ASP A 718 40.82 -4.02 22.42
CA ASP A 718 40.83 -3.66 23.85
C ASP A 718 40.34 -2.21 24.03
N PRO A 719 39.77 -1.86 25.20
CA PRO A 719 39.35 -0.48 25.48
C PRO A 719 40.47 0.50 25.14
N PRO A 720 40.25 1.41 24.18
CA PRO A 720 41.34 2.21 23.64
C PRO A 720 41.83 3.21 24.67
N ARG A 721 43.15 3.33 24.78
CA ARG A 721 43.75 4.48 25.45
C ARG A 721 43.70 5.68 24.51
N ARG A 722 43.43 6.86 25.06
CA ARG A 722 43.30 8.09 24.27
C ARG A 722 44.54 8.34 23.41
N TRP A 723 44.30 8.54 22.12
CA TRP A 723 45.33 8.74 21.07
C TRP A 723 46.41 7.66 21.01
N GLN A 724 46.01 6.41 21.30
CA GLN A 724 46.80 5.23 20.96
C GLN A 724 46.08 4.44 19.88
N TYR A 725 46.85 3.87 18.95
CA TYR A 725 46.31 2.96 17.93
C TYR A 725 45.76 1.71 18.62
N SER A 726 44.55 1.30 18.25
CA SER A 726 43.93 0.08 18.72
C SER A 726 44.72 -1.14 18.24
N THR A 727 44.54 -2.28 18.89
CA THR A 727 45.03 -3.56 18.40
C THR A 727 43.89 -4.56 18.51
N VAL A 728 43.97 -5.65 17.75
CA VAL A 728 42.95 -6.70 17.82
C VAL A 728 42.82 -7.18 19.27
N TYR A 729 41.59 -7.30 19.75
CA TYR A 729 41.25 -7.65 21.13
C TYR A 729 42.14 -8.78 21.68
N SER A 730 42.79 -8.52 22.82
CA SER A 730 43.83 -9.39 23.36
C SER A 730 43.29 -10.44 24.34
N GLY A 731 42.04 -10.29 24.78
CA GLY A 731 41.38 -11.24 25.67
C GLY A 731 41.30 -12.63 25.03
N THR A 732 41.72 -13.65 25.78
CA THR A 732 41.67 -15.06 25.37
C THR A 732 40.92 -15.88 26.43
N GLY A 733 40.24 -16.95 26.00
CA GLY A 733 39.47 -17.81 26.90
C GLY A 733 38.25 -17.14 27.53
N GLN A 734 37.78 -16.02 26.98
CA GLN A 734 36.67 -15.25 27.53
C GLN A 734 35.32 -15.79 27.04
N ALA A 735 34.31 -15.74 27.93
CA ALA A 735 32.91 -15.92 27.57
C ALA A 735 32.25 -14.54 27.49
N LEU A 736 31.97 -14.09 26.28
CA LEU A 736 31.47 -12.74 25.99
C LEU A 736 29.99 -12.80 25.64
N ASP A 737 29.21 -11.94 26.29
CA ASP A 737 27.82 -11.72 25.96
C ASP A 737 27.73 -10.84 24.71
N ALA A 738 27.18 -11.40 23.63
CA ALA A 738 26.97 -10.73 22.36
C ALA A 738 25.47 -10.61 22.02
N THR A 739 24.61 -10.53 23.04
CA THR A 739 23.16 -10.40 22.87
C THR A 739 22.69 -8.95 22.75
N GLN A 740 23.55 -7.98 23.06
CA GLN A 740 23.22 -6.55 23.05
C GLN A 740 24.28 -5.75 22.30
N PHE A 741 23.87 -4.61 21.73
CA PHE A 741 24.82 -3.68 21.14
C PHE A 741 25.73 -3.09 22.22
N GLY A 742 27.02 -2.99 21.90
CA GLY A 742 27.98 -2.28 22.74
C GLY A 742 27.79 -0.76 22.66
N SER A 743 28.44 -0.02 23.55
CA SER A 743 28.33 1.43 23.60
C SER A 743 28.78 2.11 22.30
N GLN A 744 28.06 3.15 21.89
CA GLN A 744 28.53 4.06 20.85
C GLN A 744 29.79 4.80 21.29
N CYS A 745 30.63 5.20 20.34
CA CYS A 745 31.81 6.01 20.64
C CYS A 745 31.43 7.41 21.11
N ALA A 746 32.26 7.99 22.00
CA ALA A 746 32.09 9.34 22.51
C ALA A 746 31.91 10.35 21.36
N GLN A 747 30.76 11.02 21.36
CA GLN A 747 30.32 11.99 20.37
C GLN A 747 29.29 12.93 21.04
N VAL A 748 28.85 13.96 20.32
CA VAL A 748 27.80 14.88 20.79
C VAL A 748 26.56 14.08 21.20
N GLY A 749 26.05 14.35 22.41
CA GLY A 749 24.90 13.64 22.97
C GLY A 749 25.23 12.37 23.77
N GLY A 750 26.51 12.00 23.90
CA GLY A 750 26.99 10.96 24.80
C GLY A 750 27.76 9.82 24.13
N GLY A 751 28.17 8.83 24.91
CA GLY A 751 28.92 7.66 24.44
C GLY A 751 30.00 7.24 25.43
N SER A 752 30.90 6.38 24.97
CA SER A 752 32.04 5.86 25.76
C SER A 752 33.32 5.88 24.92
N GLU A 753 34.48 5.95 25.55
CA GLU A 753 35.76 5.63 24.90
C GLU A 753 35.93 4.11 24.74
N ASP A 754 35.35 3.32 25.66
CA ASP A 754 35.20 1.88 25.48
C ASP A 754 34.01 1.60 24.55
N CYS A 755 34.28 1.67 23.25
CA CYS A 755 33.25 1.65 22.20
C CYS A 755 33.61 0.83 20.96
N LEU A 756 34.78 0.18 20.93
CA LEU A 756 35.31 -0.52 19.76
C LEU A 756 34.67 -1.90 19.60
N PHE A 757 33.39 -1.87 19.25
CA PHE A 757 32.53 -3.04 19.11
C PHE A 757 32.17 -3.34 17.65
N VAL A 758 31.99 -4.63 17.36
CA VAL A 758 31.54 -5.18 16.08
C VAL A 758 30.26 -5.99 16.28
N ASN A 759 29.38 -5.93 15.29
CA ASN A 759 28.13 -6.67 15.23
C ASN A 759 28.12 -7.55 13.99
N VAL A 760 27.53 -8.73 14.10
CA VAL A 760 27.43 -9.71 13.02
C VAL A 760 25.98 -10.19 12.92
N GLN A 761 25.38 -10.05 11.73
CA GLN A 761 24.14 -10.72 11.35
C GLN A 761 24.45 -11.75 10.27
N THR A 762 24.01 -13.00 10.49
CA THR A 762 24.36 -14.12 9.61
C THR A 762 23.20 -15.10 9.44
N PRO A 763 22.97 -15.63 8.23
CA PRO A 763 21.99 -16.69 7.98
C PRO A 763 22.59 -18.08 8.26
N TYR A 764 23.88 -18.19 8.55
CA TYR A 764 24.60 -19.47 8.60
C TYR A 764 25.62 -19.55 9.74
N ILE A 765 25.52 -20.62 10.55
CA ILE A 765 26.52 -20.97 11.57
C ILE A 765 27.21 -22.28 11.15
N PRO A 766 28.54 -22.28 10.94
CA PRO A 766 29.27 -23.50 10.61
C PRO A 766 29.34 -24.47 11.77
N LYS A 767 29.44 -25.77 11.44
CA LYS A 767 29.59 -26.85 12.42
C LYS A 767 30.69 -26.58 13.45
N ALA A 768 30.38 -26.86 14.71
CA ALA A 768 31.34 -26.79 15.81
C ALA A 768 32.43 -27.87 15.66
N GLY A 769 33.69 -27.51 15.87
CA GLY A 769 34.84 -28.44 15.79
C GLY A 769 35.15 -29.03 14.40
N GLY A 770 34.37 -28.72 13.36
CA GLY A 770 34.56 -29.18 11.99
C GLY A 770 35.25 -28.16 11.09
N ALA A 771 35.58 -28.57 9.86
CA ALA A 771 36.07 -27.68 8.82
C ALA A 771 35.02 -26.61 8.48
N LYS A 772 35.47 -25.36 8.37
CA LYS A 772 34.61 -24.21 8.03
C LYS A 772 34.40 -24.16 6.51
N THR A 773 33.40 -24.88 6.02
CA THR A 773 33.05 -24.98 4.59
C THR A 773 31.77 -24.22 4.26
N GLY A 774 31.59 -23.77 3.01
CA GLY A 774 30.35 -23.11 2.57
C GLY A 774 30.13 -21.71 3.16
N LEU A 775 31.22 -21.02 3.50
CA LEU A 775 31.24 -19.67 4.03
C LEU A 775 30.63 -18.66 3.03
N LYS A 776 30.06 -17.57 3.55
CA LYS A 776 29.30 -16.58 2.79
C LYS A 776 30.09 -15.28 2.61
N PRO A 777 29.93 -14.57 1.49
CA PRO A 777 30.54 -13.25 1.32
C PRO A 777 30.16 -12.30 2.45
N VAL A 778 31.10 -11.43 2.83
CA VAL A 778 30.99 -10.54 3.97
C VAL A 778 30.78 -9.11 3.49
N TYR A 779 29.71 -8.49 3.98
CA TYR A 779 29.34 -7.10 3.76
C TYR A 779 29.76 -6.29 4.98
N PHE A 780 30.92 -5.62 4.89
CA PHE A 780 31.56 -4.93 6.02
C PHE A 780 31.22 -3.44 5.99
N TRP A 781 30.25 -3.03 6.82
CA TRP A 781 29.69 -1.69 6.92
C TRP A 781 30.48 -0.77 7.85
N ILE A 782 30.89 0.37 7.28
CA ILE A 782 31.54 1.50 7.95
C ILE A 782 30.54 2.66 7.94
N HIS A 783 30.01 3.02 9.10
CA HIS A 783 29.00 4.07 9.19
C HIS A 783 29.56 5.46 8.82
N GLY A 784 28.66 6.35 8.38
CA GLY A 784 28.95 7.75 8.12
C GLY A 784 28.90 8.62 9.38
N GLY A 785 28.60 9.92 9.18
CA GLY A 785 28.46 10.91 10.26
C GLY A 785 29.58 11.95 10.34
N GLY A 786 30.19 12.28 9.19
CA GLY A 786 31.18 13.37 9.08
C GLY A 786 32.44 13.19 9.94
N PHE A 787 32.78 11.94 10.30
CA PHE A 787 33.77 11.60 11.33
C PHE A 787 33.50 12.19 12.72
N ASN A 788 32.32 12.75 12.97
CA ASN A 788 31.95 13.41 14.22
C ASN A 788 30.94 12.59 15.04
N ASN A 789 30.00 11.93 14.35
CA ASN A 789 28.94 11.12 14.93
C ASN A 789 28.77 9.81 14.13
N GLY A 790 27.86 8.95 14.59
CA GLY A 790 27.49 7.69 13.94
C GLY A 790 27.68 6.48 14.85
N VAL A 791 27.00 5.39 14.48
CA VAL A 791 27.01 4.13 15.23
C VAL A 791 26.72 2.95 14.31
N GLY A 792 27.34 1.80 14.59
CA GLY A 792 27.13 0.55 13.86
C GLY A 792 25.80 -0.16 14.16
N SER A 793 25.00 0.35 15.10
CA SER A 793 23.70 -0.20 15.51
C SER A 793 22.50 0.56 14.95
N SER A 794 22.70 1.42 13.95
CA SER A 794 21.62 2.21 13.32
C SER A 794 20.58 1.32 12.65
N ALA A 795 19.29 1.58 12.91
CA ALA A 795 18.19 0.75 12.41
C ALA A 795 18.11 0.70 10.87
N GLY A 796 18.38 1.83 10.19
CA GLY A 796 18.36 1.89 8.72
C GLY A 796 19.42 1.02 8.05
N THR A 797 20.47 0.62 8.76
CA THR A 797 21.57 -0.20 8.26
C THR A 797 21.73 -1.52 9.02
N ASP A 798 20.65 -1.99 9.67
CA ASP A 798 20.60 -3.33 10.24
C ASP A 798 20.79 -4.40 9.15
N GLY A 799 21.76 -5.30 9.34
CA GLY A 799 22.08 -6.31 8.35
C GLY A 799 21.10 -7.48 8.23
N GLY A 800 20.12 -7.62 9.12
CA GLY A 800 19.32 -8.84 9.25
C GLY A 800 18.49 -9.17 8.01
N ASN A 801 17.82 -8.17 7.42
CA ASN A 801 17.02 -8.35 6.19
C ASN A 801 17.91 -8.75 5.01
N LEU A 802 19.00 -8.00 4.79
CA LEU A 802 19.95 -8.26 3.71
C LEU A 802 20.64 -9.64 3.86
N ALA A 803 21.11 -9.97 5.05
CA ALA A 803 21.76 -11.25 5.35
C ALA A 803 20.84 -12.44 5.03
N SER A 804 19.57 -12.37 5.45
CA SER A 804 18.58 -13.41 5.21
C SER A 804 18.20 -13.52 3.74
N ARG A 805 17.83 -12.37 3.13
CA ARG A 805 17.38 -12.30 1.73
C ARG A 805 18.50 -12.61 0.75
N GLU A 806 19.76 -12.35 1.07
CA GLU A 806 20.81 -12.51 0.07
C GLU A 806 21.86 -13.55 0.46
N ASP A 807 21.70 -14.32 1.54
CA ASP A 807 22.67 -15.34 1.97
C ASP A 807 24.11 -14.80 2.04
N ILE A 808 24.26 -13.68 2.75
CA ILE A 808 25.54 -13.01 3.02
C ILE A 808 25.69 -12.79 4.53
N VAL A 809 26.91 -12.52 5.00
CA VAL A 809 27.14 -12.07 6.38
C VAL A 809 27.31 -10.57 6.40
N VAL A 810 26.57 -9.88 7.25
CA VAL A 810 26.72 -8.42 7.44
C VAL A 810 27.48 -8.17 8.72
N VAL A 811 28.50 -7.32 8.63
CA VAL A 811 29.34 -6.89 9.75
C VAL A 811 29.22 -5.38 9.86
N SER A 812 28.85 -4.86 11.03
CA SER A 812 28.85 -3.42 11.30
C SER A 812 29.75 -3.10 12.49
N ILE A 813 30.45 -1.96 12.42
CA ILE A 813 31.46 -1.60 13.42
C ILE A 813 31.18 -0.21 13.99
N ASN A 814 31.63 0.02 15.22
CA ASN A 814 31.91 1.36 15.73
C ASN A 814 33.40 1.69 15.51
N TYR A 815 33.76 2.96 15.41
CA TYR A 815 35.16 3.43 15.40
C TYR A 815 35.25 4.80 16.08
N ARG A 816 36.42 5.19 16.60
CA ARG A 816 36.56 6.50 17.28
C ARG A 816 36.30 7.65 16.31
N LEU A 817 35.55 8.63 16.81
CA LEU A 817 35.12 9.83 16.09
C LEU A 817 35.78 11.08 16.68
N ASN A 818 35.60 12.22 16.02
CA ASN A 818 36.02 13.56 16.46
C ASN A 818 37.49 13.58 16.98
N THR A 819 37.79 14.50 17.89
CA THR A 819 39.10 14.65 18.51
C THR A 819 39.62 13.36 19.16
N ALA A 820 38.75 12.45 19.59
CA ALA A 820 39.20 11.14 20.08
C ALA A 820 39.79 10.26 18.94
N GLY A 821 39.26 10.37 17.72
CA GLY A 821 39.63 9.56 16.56
C GLY A 821 40.64 10.21 15.59
N PHE A 822 40.71 11.54 15.52
CA PHE A 822 41.42 12.23 14.44
C PHE A 822 42.37 13.35 14.88
N PHE A 823 42.62 13.50 16.18
CA PHE A 823 43.56 14.49 16.68
C PHE A 823 45.00 14.17 16.28
N ALA A 824 45.70 15.16 15.73
CA ALA A 824 47.08 15.04 15.28
C ALA A 824 47.88 16.27 15.72
N VAL A 825 49.07 16.07 16.27
CA VAL A 825 49.93 17.11 16.84
C VAL A 825 51.36 16.98 16.27
N PRO A 826 51.85 17.97 15.49
CA PRO A 826 53.17 17.94 14.87
C PRO A 826 54.30 17.74 15.88
N GLY A 827 55.29 16.92 15.52
CA GLY A 827 56.45 16.66 16.36
C GLY A 827 56.21 15.77 17.59
N THR A 828 55.04 15.11 17.67
CA THR A 828 54.69 14.18 18.75
C THR A 828 54.37 12.79 18.20
N ASN A 829 54.03 11.84 19.08
CA ASN A 829 53.48 10.53 18.70
C ASN A 829 51.95 10.54 18.49
N ILE A 830 51.31 11.71 18.59
CA ILE A 830 49.89 11.89 18.30
C ILE A 830 49.76 12.24 16.82
N THR A 831 49.68 11.24 15.96
CA THR A 831 49.80 11.40 14.49
C THR A 831 48.47 11.37 13.74
N GLY A 832 47.34 11.22 14.43
CA GLY A 832 46.00 11.18 13.83
C GLY A 832 45.61 9.80 13.30
N ASN A 833 44.47 9.75 12.59
CA ASN A 833 43.90 8.55 11.96
C ASN A 833 43.59 7.36 12.89
N TYR A 834 43.36 7.59 14.18
CA TYR A 834 42.95 6.54 15.11
C TYR A 834 41.61 5.90 14.71
N GLY A 835 40.65 6.70 14.25
CA GLY A 835 39.36 6.21 13.74
C GLY A 835 39.51 5.34 12.48
N ILE A 836 40.37 5.74 11.53
CA ILE A 836 40.69 4.91 10.35
C ILE A 836 41.34 3.60 10.78
N GLN A 837 42.28 3.68 11.72
CA GLN A 837 43.00 2.52 12.21
C GLN A 837 42.09 1.56 12.99
N ASP A 838 41.11 2.08 13.75
CA ASP A 838 40.08 1.26 14.40
C ASP A 838 39.28 0.44 13.39
N GLN A 839 38.90 1.04 12.25
CA GLN A 839 38.24 0.31 11.17
C GLN A 839 39.13 -0.79 10.58
N GLN A 840 40.44 -0.53 10.44
CA GLN A 840 41.40 -1.56 9.99
C GLN A 840 41.57 -2.68 11.02
N THR A 841 41.55 -2.35 12.32
CA THR A 841 41.56 -3.34 13.40
C THR A 841 40.30 -4.20 13.37
N ALA A 842 39.13 -3.59 13.16
CA ALA A 842 37.87 -4.31 13.04
C ALA A 842 37.83 -5.19 11.78
N LEU A 843 38.39 -4.73 10.65
CA LEU A 843 38.58 -5.55 9.46
C LEU A 843 39.51 -6.73 9.74
N GLN A 844 40.60 -6.51 10.46
CA GLN A 844 41.52 -7.59 10.85
C GLN A 844 40.86 -8.58 11.81
N TRP A 845 40.07 -8.10 12.78
CA TRP A 845 39.26 -8.96 13.64
C TRP A 845 38.28 -9.79 12.81
N THR A 846 37.64 -9.18 11.81
CA THR A 846 36.70 -9.86 10.91
C THR A 846 37.42 -10.97 10.14
N ILE A 847 38.58 -10.69 9.55
CA ILE A 847 39.42 -11.70 8.87
C ILE A 847 39.76 -12.86 9.82
N ASN A 848 40.10 -12.54 11.08
CA ASN A 848 40.50 -13.55 12.06
C ASN A 848 39.33 -14.42 12.56
N ASN A 849 38.10 -13.89 12.58
CA ASN A 849 36.99 -14.48 13.32
C ASN A 849 35.74 -14.81 12.50
N ILE A 850 35.48 -14.14 11.37
CA ILE A 850 34.18 -14.18 10.69
C ILE A 850 33.82 -15.58 10.16
N ALA A 851 34.82 -16.42 9.91
CA ALA A 851 34.63 -17.83 9.58
C ALA A 851 33.89 -18.63 10.66
N ALA A 852 33.97 -18.22 11.94
CA ALA A 852 33.18 -18.84 13.00
C ALA A 852 31.69 -18.47 12.93
N PHE A 853 31.38 -17.30 12.36
CA PHE A 853 30.03 -16.76 12.16
C PHE A 853 29.49 -17.05 10.75
N GLY A 854 30.18 -17.90 9.98
CA GLY A 854 29.75 -18.31 8.64
C GLY A 854 30.16 -17.40 7.50
N GLY A 855 30.91 -16.31 7.76
CA GLY A 855 31.43 -15.44 6.71
C GLY A 855 32.77 -15.91 6.15
N ASP A 856 33.04 -15.60 4.90
CA ASP A 856 34.28 -15.94 4.21
C ASP A 856 35.31 -14.80 4.38
N PRO A 857 36.40 -15.01 5.14
CA PRO A 857 37.42 -13.98 5.33
C PRO A 857 38.19 -13.65 4.03
N GLY A 858 38.06 -14.47 2.98
CA GLY A 858 38.63 -14.22 1.66
C GLY A 858 37.67 -13.54 0.66
N GLN A 859 36.44 -13.22 1.08
CA GLN A 859 35.44 -12.51 0.26
C GLN A 859 34.76 -11.41 1.07
N ILE A 860 35.52 -10.38 1.43
CA ILE A 860 35.03 -9.20 2.16
C ILE A 860 34.83 -8.05 1.18
N THR A 861 33.65 -7.46 1.17
CA THR A 861 33.37 -6.18 0.51
C THR A 861 33.21 -5.11 1.58
N ILE A 862 34.07 -4.10 1.55
CA ILE A 862 33.91 -2.93 2.42
C ILE A 862 32.87 -1.99 1.82
N ILE A 863 31.98 -1.46 2.64
CA ILE A 863 31.00 -0.47 2.24
C ILE A 863 30.92 0.64 3.29
N GLY A 864 30.75 1.87 2.85
CA GLY A 864 30.39 2.96 3.74
C GLY A 864 29.56 4.03 3.05
N GLY A 865 28.81 4.77 3.85
CA GLY A 865 28.08 5.96 3.44
C GLY A 865 28.71 7.22 4.00
N SER A 866 28.67 8.35 3.28
CA SER A 866 29.18 9.63 3.76
C SER A 866 30.67 9.56 4.16
N ALA A 867 31.06 10.00 5.36
CA ALA A 867 32.41 9.81 5.91
C ALA A 867 32.87 8.34 5.92
N GLY A 868 31.95 7.37 5.99
CA GLY A 868 32.25 5.95 5.81
C GLY A 868 32.66 5.63 4.36
N ALA A 869 32.07 6.29 3.37
CA ALA A 869 32.51 6.23 1.97
C ALA A 869 33.90 6.88 1.80
N GLY A 870 34.16 7.99 2.49
CA GLY A 870 35.50 8.57 2.60
C GLY A 870 36.51 7.61 3.24
N SER A 871 36.08 6.81 4.23
CA SER A 871 36.89 5.73 4.80
C SER A 871 37.16 4.62 3.81
N VAL A 872 36.16 4.21 3.01
CA VAL A 872 36.36 3.25 1.91
C VAL A 872 37.39 3.77 0.92
N ARG A 873 37.32 5.06 0.55
CA ARG A 873 38.31 5.72 -0.31
C ARG A 873 39.71 5.70 0.29
N VAL A 874 39.84 5.96 1.60
CA VAL A 874 41.11 5.83 2.34
C VAL A 874 41.63 4.40 2.25
N HIS A 875 40.80 3.39 2.55
CA HIS A 875 41.21 1.98 2.54
C HIS A 875 41.59 1.47 1.14
N LEU A 876 40.98 2.00 0.08
CA LEU A 876 41.41 1.74 -1.31
C LEU A 876 42.87 2.17 -1.56
N GLY A 877 43.37 3.19 -0.86
CA GLY A 877 44.74 3.69 -0.98
C GLY A 877 45.67 3.34 0.18
N SER A 878 45.17 2.66 1.22
CA SER A 878 45.90 2.47 2.47
C SER A 878 46.77 1.20 2.45
N PRO A 879 48.11 1.31 2.49
CA PRO A 879 49.00 0.15 2.34
C PRO A 879 48.74 -1.03 3.29
N PRO A 880 48.40 -0.84 4.59
CA PRO A 880 48.21 -1.96 5.53
C PRO A 880 47.00 -2.87 5.25
N VAL A 881 46.05 -2.44 4.42
CA VAL A 881 44.80 -3.16 4.14
C VAL A 881 44.58 -3.50 2.67
N ILE A 882 45.46 -3.05 1.76
CA ILE A 882 45.43 -3.52 0.37
C ILE A 882 45.58 -5.05 0.35
N GLY A 883 44.64 -5.72 -0.33
CA GLY A 883 44.57 -7.18 -0.41
C GLY A 883 43.75 -7.85 0.70
N LYS A 884 43.20 -7.09 1.65
CA LYS A 884 42.35 -7.62 2.74
C LYS A 884 40.83 -7.60 2.44
N PHE A 885 40.44 -7.03 1.30
CA PHE A 885 39.06 -6.97 0.83
C PHE A 885 39.03 -7.14 -0.69
N GLN A 886 37.92 -7.64 -1.22
CA GLN A 886 37.73 -8.08 -2.61
C GLN A 886 36.75 -7.18 -3.40
N GLY A 887 36.03 -6.29 -2.71
CA GLY A 887 35.14 -5.29 -3.32
C GLY A 887 35.03 -4.05 -2.44
N ALA A 888 34.67 -2.91 -3.03
CA ALA A 888 34.44 -1.67 -2.29
C ALA A 888 33.19 -0.94 -2.81
N ILE A 889 32.34 -0.47 -1.89
CA ILE A 889 31.16 0.33 -2.19
C ILE A 889 31.23 1.66 -1.45
N ALA A 890 31.09 2.77 -2.15
CA ALA A 890 31.15 4.12 -1.60
C ALA A 890 29.84 4.86 -1.91
N GLN A 891 28.99 5.05 -0.89
CA GLN A 891 27.71 5.75 -1.02
C GLN A 891 27.88 7.21 -0.59
N SER A 892 27.71 8.13 -1.55
CA SER A 892 27.91 9.58 -1.37
C SER A 892 29.30 9.90 -0.80
N ASN A 893 30.36 9.50 -1.50
CA ASN A 893 31.72 9.87 -1.10
C ASN A 893 31.92 11.38 -1.23
N LEU A 894 32.67 11.95 -0.28
CA LEU A 894 32.91 13.39 -0.22
C LEU A 894 34.24 13.74 -0.89
N GLY A 895 34.26 14.88 -1.56
CA GLY A 895 35.46 15.47 -2.13
C GLY A 895 35.14 16.74 -2.91
N GLY A 896 36.17 17.44 -3.38
CA GLY A 896 36.00 18.64 -4.19
C GLY A 896 36.15 19.97 -3.43
N GLY A 897 35.60 21.08 -3.90
CA GLY A 897 35.44 22.30 -3.12
C GLY A 897 36.50 23.42 -3.23
N VAL A 898 37.59 23.25 -4.00
CA VAL A 898 38.66 24.26 -4.10
C VAL A 898 38.30 25.39 -5.08
N ASP A 899 37.51 25.10 -6.11
CA ASP A 899 37.34 25.97 -7.29
C ASP A 899 36.32 27.11 -7.13
N LEU A 900 35.61 27.16 -5.99
CA LEU A 900 34.76 28.30 -5.62
C LEU A 900 35.46 29.26 -4.65
N GLY A 901 36.80 29.20 -4.56
CA GLY A 901 37.60 30.04 -3.69
C GLY A 901 37.31 29.85 -2.20
N LEU A 902 36.79 28.68 -1.83
CA LEU A 902 36.54 28.28 -0.45
C LEU A 902 37.81 27.60 0.08
N PRO A 903 38.64 28.29 0.89
CA PRO A 903 39.93 27.74 1.33
C PRO A 903 39.80 26.51 2.23
N ASN A 904 38.62 26.25 2.82
CA ASN A 904 38.33 25.14 3.73
C ASN A 904 36.90 24.60 3.54
N ASN A 905 36.53 24.17 2.33
CA ASN A 905 35.23 23.51 2.12
C ASN A 905 35.16 22.18 2.91
N TYR A 906 33.98 21.89 3.48
CA TYR A 906 33.71 20.71 4.28
C TYR A 906 34.17 19.40 3.62
N ALA A 907 33.87 19.23 2.33
CA ALA A 907 34.07 17.98 1.59
C ALA A 907 35.52 17.74 1.12
N THR A 908 36.33 18.78 0.92
CA THR A 908 37.67 18.68 0.29
C THR A 908 38.56 17.64 0.94
N SER A 909 38.65 17.71 2.27
CA SER A 909 39.53 16.88 3.10
C SER A 909 39.26 15.38 3.08
N TYR A 910 38.12 14.94 2.51
CA TYR A 910 37.78 13.51 2.40
C TYR A 910 38.41 12.83 1.19
N SER A 911 38.77 13.61 0.16
CA SER A 911 39.41 13.12 -1.06
C SER A 911 40.81 13.70 -1.29
N SER A 912 41.15 14.80 -0.60
CA SER A 912 42.46 15.44 -0.56
C SER A 912 42.92 15.59 0.90
N TYR A 913 43.77 14.69 1.36
CA TYR A 913 44.14 14.54 2.78
C TYR A 913 45.15 15.61 3.22
N LEU A 914 44.95 16.20 4.39
CA LEU A 914 45.84 17.23 4.94
C LEU A 914 47.12 16.61 5.52
N THR A 915 48.24 17.32 5.52
CA THR A 915 49.39 16.93 6.35
C THR A 915 49.09 17.18 7.84
N ILE A 916 49.83 16.52 8.75
CA ILE A 916 49.68 16.73 10.20
C ILE A 916 49.82 18.22 10.58
N PRO A 917 50.82 18.98 10.07
CA PRO A 917 50.91 20.43 10.33
C PRO A 917 49.71 21.24 9.85
N GLU A 918 49.18 20.95 8.66
CA GLU A 918 48.01 21.65 8.11
C GLU A 918 46.76 21.40 8.96
N ASN A 919 46.49 20.14 9.32
CA ASN A 919 45.37 19.80 10.19
C ASN A 919 45.48 20.44 11.57
N TYR A 920 46.69 20.44 12.15
CA TYR A 920 46.93 21.07 13.45
C TYR A 920 46.78 22.59 13.42
N ALA A 921 47.17 23.23 12.31
CA ALA A 921 46.96 24.66 12.11
C ALA A 921 45.47 25.02 12.01
N GLN A 922 44.63 24.12 11.44
CA GLN A 922 43.19 24.34 11.31
C GLN A 922 42.43 24.17 12.63
N ALA A 923 42.73 23.15 13.43
CA ALA A 923 41.93 22.81 14.61
C ALA A 923 42.72 22.66 15.92
N GLY A 924 43.98 22.22 15.84
CA GLY A 924 44.74 21.74 16.99
C GLY A 924 44.93 22.76 18.12
N GLN A 925 45.35 23.98 17.78
CA GLN A 925 45.56 25.04 18.78
C GLN A 925 44.24 25.50 19.43
N GLN A 926 43.17 25.56 18.63
CA GLN A 926 41.86 26.04 19.07
C GLN A 926 41.22 25.04 20.03
N ILE A 927 41.35 23.74 19.79
CA ILE A 927 40.90 22.68 20.71
C ILE A 927 41.52 22.86 22.10
N PHE A 928 42.83 23.13 22.20
CA PHE A 928 43.47 23.37 23.50
C PHE A 928 42.94 24.63 24.20
N GLN A 929 42.65 25.68 23.44
CA GLN A 929 42.10 26.93 23.97
C GLN A 929 40.68 26.73 24.49
N GLU A 930 39.81 26.13 23.69
CA GLU A 930 38.40 25.88 24.02
C GLU A 930 38.24 24.88 25.17
N ALA A 931 39.13 23.89 25.26
CA ALA A 931 39.20 22.95 26.38
C ALA A 931 39.84 23.53 27.66
N ASN A 932 40.27 24.80 27.64
CA ASN A 932 40.98 25.48 28.72
C ASN A 932 42.29 24.75 29.15
N CYS A 933 42.97 24.14 28.19
CA CYS A 933 44.24 23.44 28.36
C CYS A 933 45.43 24.27 27.84
N THR A 934 45.60 25.48 28.35
CA THR A 934 46.58 26.49 27.90
C THR A 934 47.89 26.49 28.70
N ARG A 935 48.42 25.30 29.01
CA ARG A 935 49.68 25.15 29.78
C ARG A 935 50.91 25.61 28.98
N PRO A 936 52.02 26.00 29.65
CA PRO A 936 53.20 26.58 28.98
C PRO A 936 53.87 25.67 27.94
N THR A 937 53.85 24.35 28.16
CA THR A 937 54.44 23.38 27.23
C THR A 937 53.38 22.51 26.56
N LEU A 938 53.62 22.13 25.30
CA LEU A 938 52.72 21.25 24.53
C LEU A 938 52.44 19.91 25.25
N ALA A 939 53.44 19.34 25.94
CA ALA A 939 53.26 18.11 26.72
C ALA A 939 52.26 18.27 27.88
N GLU A 940 52.29 19.43 28.56
CA GLU A 940 51.32 19.74 29.62
C GLU A 940 49.92 20.03 29.05
N GLN A 941 49.83 20.64 27.86
CA GLN A 941 48.55 20.86 27.16
C GLN A 941 47.90 19.52 26.78
N ILE A 942 48.68 18.61 26.18
CA ILE A 942 48.24 17.24 25.85
C ILE A 942 47.78 16.49 27.10
N THR A 943 48.56 16.55 28.19
CA THR A 943 48.21 15.89 29.47
C THR A 943 46.93 16.45 30.08
N CYS A 944 46.72 17.77 29.96
CA CYS A 944 45.47 18.39 30.38
C CYS A 944 44.29 17.86 29.56
N LEU A 945 44.40 17.90 28.22
CA LEU A 945 43.34 17.48 27.32
C LEU A 945 43.03 15.98 27.46
N SER A 946 44.03 15.14 27.72
CA SER A 946 43.83 13.70 27.94
C SER A 946 43.03 13.36 29.21
N ASN A 947 42.93 14.29 30.16
CA ASN A 947 42.19 14.10 31.41
C ASN A 947 40.75 14.64 31.37
N ILE A 948 40.36 15.33 30.30
CA ILE A 948 38.98 15.81 30.11
C ILE A 948 38.12 14.65 29.61
N ASP A 949 36.85 14.58 29.98
CA ASP A 949 35.95 13.55 29.46
C ASP A 949 35.84 13.64 27.91
N ALA A 950 35.87 12.51 27.21
CA ALA A 950 35.86 12.51 25.74
C ALA A 950 34.55 13.08 25.16
N VAL A 951 33.42 12.93 25.86
CA VAL A 951 32.14 13.53 25.46
C VAL A 951 32.26 15.06 25.54
N VAL A 952 32.86 15.59 26.60
CA VAL A 952 33.09 17.04 26.75
C VAL A 952 34.00 17.57 25.63
N ILE A 953 35.05 16.83 25.24
CA ILE A 953 35.91 17.21 24.11
C ILE A 953 35.13 17.19 22.78
N SER A 954 34.20 16.25 22.62
CA SER A 954 33.39 16.14 21.40
C SER A 954 32.34 17.25 21.26
N GLU A 955 32.01 17.94 22.34
CA GLU A 955 31.07 19.07 22.39
C GLU A 955 31.76 20.44 22.23
N LEU A 956 33.09 20.47 22.06
CA LEU A 956 33.80 21.71 21.77
C LEU A 956 33.35 22.30 20.42
N PRO A 957 33.32 23.64 20.28
CA PRO A 957 33.03 24.29 19.00
C PRO A 957 33.95 23.81 17.86
N THR A 958 35.21 23.52 18.18
CA THR A 958 36.21 22.98 17.25
C THR A 958 36.58 21.55 17.64
N VAL A 959 36.51 20.64 16.68
CA VAL A 959 36.94 19.24 16.84
C VAL A 959 37.86 18.82 15.70
N ALA A 960 38.77 17.88 15.97
CA ALA A 960 39.57 17.28 14.91
C ALA A 960 38.77 16.15 14.27
N ASN A 961 38.53 16.19 12.96
CA ASN A 961 37.71 15.19 12.25
C ASN A 961 38.21 14.92 10.83
N LYS A 962 39.49 15.23 10.56
CA LYS A 962 40.09 15.11 9.24
C LYS A 962 41.08 13.95 9.21
N VAL A 963 41.09 13.24 8.08
CA VAL A 963 42.12 12.25 7.78
C VAL A 963 43.41 13.00 7.41
N VAL A 964 44.54 12.54 7.93
CA VAL A 964 45.84 13.19 7.72
C VAL A 964 46.85 12.28 7.04
N GLN A 965 47.79 12.85 6.30
CA GLN A 965 48.94 12.16 5.76
C GLN A 965 49.93 11.85 6.91
N ASP A 966 49.84 10.65 7.46
CA ASP A 966 50.69 10.18 8.56
C ASP A 966 51.89 9.35 8.08
N GLY A 967 51.94 9.04 6.77
CA GLY A 967 53.01 8.26 6.15
C GLY A 967 52.91 6.75 6.37
N HIS A 968 51.87 6.25 7.05
CA HIS A 968 51.67 4.83 7.31
C HIS A 968 50.28 4.33 6.89
N TYR A 969 49.21 4.88 7.48
CA TYR A 969 47.83 4.55 7.11
C TYR A 969 47.39 5.35 5.89
N VAL A 970 47.84 6.60 5.78
CA VAL A 970 47.63 7.47 4.62
C VAL A 970 48.96 8.12 4.26
N ASN A 971 49.51 7.76 3.11
CA ASN A 971 50.84 8.19 2.67
C ASN A 971 50.83 8.96 1.35
N THR A 972 49.65 9.19 0.77
CA THR A 972 49.46 10.01 -0.42
C THR A 972 48.49 11.15 -0.10
N GLU A 973 48.59 12.25 -0.84
CA GLU A 973 47.67 13.38 -0.73
C GLU A 973 46.24 12.99 -1.15
N GLN A 974 46.10 12.02 -2.05
CA GLN A 974 44.83 11.54 -2.60
C GLN A 974 44.93 10.09 -3.07
N LEU A 975 43.80 9.44 -3.33
CA LEU A 975 43.76 8.12 -3.96
C LEU A 975 44.34 8.19 -5.39
N ILE A 976 45.32 7.33 -5.70
CA ILE A 976 45.98 7.33 -7.02
C ILE A 976 45.17 6.50 -8.02
N VAL A 977 44.22 7.14 -8.71
CA VAL A 977 43.41 6.53 -9.78
C VAL A 977 43.89 6.84 -11.19
N SER A 978 44.95 7.64 -11.33
CA SER A 978 45.48 8.09 -12.63
C SER A 978 46.29 7.02 -13.37
N VAL A 979 46.78 6.02 -12.64
CA VAL A 979 47.61 4.94 -13.15
C VAL A 979 47.42 3.70 -12.28
N ARG A 980 47.48 2.51 -12.88
CA ARG A 980 47.58 1.26 -12.12
C ARG A 980 48.89 1.22 -11.33
N ASN A 981 48.79 1.10 -10.01
CA ASN A 981 49.94 1.09 -9.10
C ASN A 981 49.67 0.16 -7.90
N ALA A 982 50.70 -0.12 -7.09
CA ALA A 982 50.60 -0.99 -5.92
C ALA A 982 49.99 -0.32 -4.68
N SER A 983 49.93 1.02 -4.67
CA SER A 983 49.34 1.84 -3.60
C SER A 983 47.84 2.05 -3.79
N THR A 984 47.19 1.31 -4.68
CA THR A 984 45.74 1.35 -4.90
C THR A 984 45.21 -0.07 -5.05
N ALA A 985 44.16 -0.41 -4.30
CA ALA A 985 43.54 -1.72 -4.33
C ALA A 985 42.95 -2.00 -5.72
N HIS A 986 43.47 -3.02 -6.40
CA HIS A 986 43.00 -3.43 -7.72
C HIS A 986 41.83 -4.41 -7.62
N ILE A 987 40.65 -3.88 -7.34
CA ILE A 987 39.41 -4.63 -7.12
C ILE A 987 38.23 -3.96 -7.85
N PRO A 988 37.05 -4.60 -7.92
CA PRO A 988 35.81 -3.96 -8.35
C PRO A 988 35.32 -2.91 -7.36
N VAL A 989 34.83 -1.79 -7.85
CA VAL A 989 34.27 -0.70 -7.06
C VAL A 989 32.88 -0.29 -7.54
N LEU A 990 32.01 0.11 -6.61
CA LEU A 990 30.70 0.71 -6.87
C LEU A 990 30.62 2.03 -6.11
N PHE A 991 30.50 3.14 -6.82
CA PHE A 991 30.31 4.47 -6.24
C PHE A 991 28.91 4.98 -6.60
N GLY A 992 28.39 5.94 -5.87
CA GLY A 992 27.17 6.63 -6.28
C GLY A 992 26.73 7.68 -5.30
N THR A 993 25.70 8.43 -5.69
CA THR A 993 25.19 9.60 -4.95
C THR A 993 23.68 9.57 -4.85
N ALA A 994 23.12 10.28 -3.87
CA ALA A 994 21.73 10.70 -3.94
C ALA A 994 21.62 11.92 -4.87
N ALA A 995 20.50 12.09 -5.57
CA ALA A 995 20.40 13.14 -6.58
C ALA A 995 20.59 14.57 -6.03
N ASN A 996 20.39 14.78 -4.72
CA ASN A 996 20.49 16.06 -4.04
C ASN A 996 21.30 15.97 -2.73
N ASP A 997 22.42 15.24 -2.73
CA ASP A 997 23.31 15.14 -1.55
C ASP A 997 23.67 16.52 -0.96
N GLY A 998 23.92 17.51 -1.81
CA GLY A 998 24.29 18.87 -1.42
C GLY A 998 23.21 19.61 -0.65
N ALA A 999 21.92 19.26 -0.80
CA ALA A 999 20.82 19.89 -0.08
C ALA A 999 20.91 19.71 1.45
N SER A 1000 21.68 18.73 1.90
CA SER A 1000 21.95 18.49 3.33
C SER A 1000 23.09 19.32 3.91
N PHE A 1001 23.95 19.91 3.08
CA PHE A 1001 25.18 20.58 3.52
C PHE A 1001 25.25 22.05 3.11
N ASP A 1002 24.41 22.43 2.17
CA ASP A 1002 24.14 23.82 1.83
C ASP A 1002 23.27 24.48 2.91
N ASN A 1003 23.35 25.80 3.06
CA ASN A 1003 22.65 26.50 4.15
C ASN A 1003 21.34 27.15 3.66
N TYR A 1004 20.18 26.62 4.08
CA TYR A 1004 18.88 27.22 3.71
C TYR A 1004 18.55 28.45 4.61
N PRO A 1005 18.39 29.66 4.05
CA PRO A 1005 18.14 30.85 4.86
C PRO A 1005 16.68 30.93 5.36
N HIS A 1006 16.40 30.37 6.55
CA HIS A 1006 15.05 30.37 7.14
C HIS A 1006 14.60 31.71 7.72
N ALA A 1007 15.55 32.54 8.20
CA ALA A 1007 15.23 33.74 8.99
C ALA A 1007 15.09 35.02 8.15
N ASN A 1008 15.70 35.08 6.97
CA ASN A 1008 15.70 36.25 6.09
C ASN A 1008 15.52 35.79 4.64
N ASN A 1009 14.53 36.36 3.93
CA ASN A 1009 14.43 36.14 2.49
C ASN A 1009 15.59 36.83 1.78
N VAL A 1010 16.22 36.12 0.85
CA VAL A 1010 17.24 36.69 -0.03
C VAL A 1010 16.58 37.69 -0.99
N THR A 1011 17.30 38.71 -1.42
CA THR A 1011 16.76 39.80 -2.27
C THR A 1011 17.19 39.70 -3.74
N SER A 1012 18.14 38.82 -4.05
CA SER A 1012 18.58 38.47 -5.41
C SER A 1012 19.12 37.03 -5.43
N GLU A 1013 19.11 36.38 -6.59
CA GLU A 1013 19.76 35.08 -6.80
C GLU A 1013 21.26 35.14 -6.42
N LEU A 1014 21.95 36.22 -6.79
CA LEU A 1014 23.34 36.47 -6.44
C LEU A 1014 23.57 36.43 -4.93
N GLU A 1015 22.75 37.16 -4.17
CA GLU A 1015 22.83 37.17 -2.70
C GLU A 1015 22.54 35.78 -2.11
N GLY A 1016 21.54 35.06 -2.64
CA GLY A 1016 21.21 33.71 -2.21
C GLY A 1016 22.39 32.76 -2.36
N LEU A 1017 22.96 32.68 -3.56
CA LEU A 1017 24.14 31.83 -3.83
C LEU A 1017 25.33 32.17 -2.94
N GLN A 1018 25.56 33.45 -2.61
CA GLN A 1018 26.62 33.84 -1.69
C GLN A 1018 26.38 33.33 -0.26
N ILE A 1019 25.14 33.44 0.24
CA ILE A 1019 24.78 33.07 1.60
C ILE A 1019 24.72 31.55 1.76
N GLU A 1020 24.08 30.87 0.81
CA GLU A 1020 23.85 29.43 0.82
C GLU A 1020 25.19 28.68 0.73
N LEU A 1021 25.98 28.95 -0.32
CA LEU A 1021 27.26 28.28 -0.56
C LEU A 1021 28.45 28.87 0.22
N GLY A 1022 28.29 30.04 0.85
CA GLY A 1022 29.37 30.74 1.54
C GLY A 1022 30.45 31.33 0.62
N ILE A 1023 30.12 31.67 -0.62
CA ILE A 1023 31.07 32.10 -1.67
C ILE A 1023 31.07 33.63 -1.88
N SER A 1024 32.09 34.15 -2.57
CA SER A 1024 32.14 35.57 -2.94
C SER A 1024 31.13 35.91 -4.05
N ALA A 1025 30.74 37.19 -4.15
CA ALA A 1025 29.88 37.68 -5.22
C ALA A 1025 30.43 37.38 -6.62
N SER A 1026 31.75 37.36 -6.81
CA SER A 1026 32.34 37.03 -8.12
C SER A 1026 32.11 35.58 -8.52
N TYR A 1027 32.19 34.63 -7.57
CA TYR A 1027 31.91 33.23 -7.85
C TYR A 1027 30.42 32.98 -8.05
N ALA A 1028 29.57 33.63 -7.23
CA ALA A 1028 28.12 33.57 -7.40
C ALA A 1028 27.70 34.11 -8.80
N GLN A 1029 28.27 35.24 -9.22
CA GLN A 1029 28.01 35.79 -10.55
C GLN A 1029 28.53 34.87 -11.66
N ALA A 1030 29.70 34.24 -11.48
CA ALA A 1030 30.23 33.28 -12.45
C ALA A 1030 29.33 32.05 -12.62
N ILE A 1031 28.69 31.56 -11.54
CA ILE A 1031 27.70 30.49 -11.60
C ILE A 1031 26.49 30.92 -12.44
N ILE A 1032 25.94 32.11 -12.18
CA ILE A 1032 24.81 32.68 -12.93
C ILE A 1032 25.17 32.86 -14.41
N ASP A 1033 26.31 33.50 -14.69
CA ASP A 1033 26.77 33.80 -16.05
C ASP A 1033 27.08 32.53 -16.87
N SER A 1034 27.39 31.42 -16.20
CA SER A 1034 27.66 30.14 -16.88
C SER A 1034 26.43 29.58 -17.60
N GLY A 1035 25.22 29.85 -17.08
CA GLY A 1035 23.97 29.25 -17.54
C GLY A 1035 23.88 27.73 -17.36
N LEU A 1036 24.83 27.10 -16.67
CA LEU A 1036 24.91 25.64 -16.49
C LEU A 1036 24.01 25.13 -15.36
N PHE A 1037 23.73 25.98 -14.37
CA PHE A 1037 22.83 25.66 -13.26
C PHE A 1037 21.53 26.45 -13.47
N PRO A 1038 20.50 25.84 -14.07
CA PRO A 1038 19.29 26.57 -14.46
C PRO A 1038 18.52 27.07 -13.24
N TYR A 1039 18.19 28.36 -13.26
CA TYR A 1039 17.28 29.00 -12.33
C TYR A 1039 15.82 28.67 -12.68
N TYR A 1040 15.02 28.34 -11.66
CA TYR A 1040 13.58 28.08 -11.80
C TYR A 1040 12.82 29.08 -10.95
N ASP A 1041 12.03 29.95 -11.57
CA ASP A 1041 11.22 30.94 -10.86
C ASP A 1041 9.95 30.28 -10.30
N THR A 1042 9.95 29.96 -9.00
CA THR A 1042 8.75 29.47 -8.30
C THR A 1042 7.99 30.59 -7.62
N GLY A 1043 8.47 31.84 -7.71
CA GLY A 1043 7.98 32.98 -6.95
C GLY A 1043 8.52 33.03 -5.51
N ASN A 1044 9.39 32.10 -5.12
CA ASN A 1044 10.09 32.10 -3.84
C ASN A 1044 11.60 32.15 -4.08
N LEU A 1045 12.13 33.38 -4.13
CA LEU A 1045 13.52 33.63 -4.48
C LEU A 1045 14.53 32.87 -3.61
N THR A 1046 14.24 32.68 -2.32
CA THR A 1046 15.09 31.89 -1.40
C THR A 1046 15.10 30.41 -1.80
N LEU A 1047 13.95 29.84 -2.14
CA LEU A 1047 13.89 28.46 -2.62
C LEU A 1047 14.51 28.30 -4.01
N ASP A 1048 14.35 29.32 -4.86
CA ASP A 1048 14.85 29.33 -6.22
C ASP A 1048 16.38 29.43 -6.25
N SER A 1049 16.98 30.32 -5.43
CA SER A 1049 18.42 30.35 -5.21
C SER A 1049 18.90 29.04 -4.60
N PHE A 1050 18.20 28.52 -3.60
CA PHE A 1050 18.57 27.27 -2.95
C PHE A 1050 18.56 26.07 -3.90
N ASN A 1051 17.61 26.01 -4.83
CA ASN A 1051 17.55 24.95 -5.86
C ASN A 1051 18.81 24.94 -6.74
N VAL A 1052 19.37 26.12 -7.03
CA VAL A 1052 20.62 26.28 -7.76
C VAL A 1052 21.81 25.93 -6.87
N SER A 1053 21.89 26.52 -5.67
CA SER A 1053 23.01 26.32 -4.75
C SER A 1053 23.16 24.86 -4.32
N GLN A 1054 22.07 24.15 -3.98
CA GLN A 1054 22.18 22.75 -3.56
C GLN A 1054 22.67 21.84 -4.69
N ARG A 1055 22.38 22.20 -5.95
CA ARG A 1055 22.87 21.46 -7.11
C ARG A 1055 24.36 21.71 -7.30
N VAL A 1056 24.79 22.96 -7.19
CA VAL A 1056 26.23 23.32 -7.16
C VAL A 1056 26.93 22.58 -6.02
N ALA A 1057 26.35 22.52 -4.82
CA ALA A 1057 26.89 21.79 -3.68
C ALA A 1057 26.94 20.28 -3.96
N THR A 1058 25.90 19.69 -4.55
CA THR A 1058 25.86 18.27 -4.92
C THR A 1058 26.98 17.93 -5.90
N ASP A 1059 27.15 18.74 -6.94
CA ASP A 1059 28.19 18.59 -7.95
C ASP A 1059 29.59 18.76 -7.36
N ASN A 1060 29.80 19.84 -6.63
CA ASN A 1060 31.09 20.23 -6.09
C ASN A 1060 31.56 19.33 -4.94
N GLN A 1061 30.65 18.79 -4.12
CA GLN A 1061 31.01 18.08 -2.89
C GLN A 1061 30.91 16.54 -3.00
N PHE A 1062 30.21 16.01 -4.01
CA PHE A 1062 29.91 14.57 -4.13
C PHE A 1062 30.02 14.05 -5.57
N ARG A 1063 29.21 14.56 -6.50
CA ARG A 1063 29.04 13.94 -7.83
C ARG A 1063 30.32 14.01 -8.66
N CYS A 1064 30.86 15.20 -8.91
CA CYS A 1064 31.92 15.38 -9.90
C CYS A 1064 33.21 14.66 -9.52
N ILE A 1065 33.57 14.69 -8.23
CA ILE A 1065 34.77 14.00 -7.75
C ILE A 1065 34.64 12.49 -7.86
N ASP A 1066 33.45 11.94 -7.61
CA ASP A 1066 33.20 10.51 -7.71
C ASP A 1066 33.14 10.05 -9.15
N GLU A 1067 32.46 10.80 -10.04
CA GLU A 1067 32.45 10.55 -11.48
C GLU A 1067 33.88 10.56 -12.06
N ALA A 1068 34.69 11.55 -11.70
CA ALA A 1068 36.11 11.60 -12.08
C ALA A 1068 36.91 10.42 -11.50
N THR A 1069 36.62 10.00 -10.26
CA THR A 1069 37.30 8.87 -9.60
C THR A 1069 37.02 7.56 -10.33
N VAL A 1070 35.76 7.24 -10.62
CA VAL A 1070 35.39 5.99 -11.31
C VAL A 1070 35.83 6.00 -12.77
N TYR A 1071 35.73 7.15 -13.46
CA TYR A 1071 36.18 7.28 -14.83
C TYR A 1071 37.70 7.11 -14.94
N ALA A 1072 38.48 7.82 -14.12
CA ALA A 1072 39.93 7.71 -14.12
C ALA A 1072 40.38 6.31 -13.73
N GLY A 1073 39.77 5.73 -12.69
CA GLY A 1073 40.10 4.39 -12.21
C GLY A 1073 39.79 3.28 -13.24
N ALA A 1074 38.70 3.41 -14.00
CA ALA A 1074 38.39 2.52 -15.10
C ALA A 1074 39.34 2.72 -16.30
N THR A 1075 39.62 3.97 -16.66
CA THR A 1075 40.44 4.33 -17.84
C THR A 1075 41.91 3.97 -17.66
N SER A 1076 42.45 4.20 -16.46
CA SER A 1076 43.85 3.90 -16.13
C SER A 1076 44.09 2.43 -15.78
N GLY A 1077 43.02 1.67 -15.54
CA GLY A 1077 43.06 0.30 -15.02
C GLY A 1077 43.47 0.22 -13.55
N ALA A 1078 43.37 1.32 -12.79
CA ALA A 1078 43.58 1.28 -11.33
C ALA A 1078 42.55 0.36 -10.66
N PHE A 1079 41.28 0.45 -11.04
CA PHE A 1079 40.23 -0.48 -10.60
C PHE A 1079 40.06 -1.64 -11.58
N GLN A 1080 39.64 -2.80 -11.08
CA GLN A 1080 39.34 -3.96 -11.93
C GLN A 1080 38.07 -3.74 -12.76
N LYS A 1081 37.04 -3.20 -12.12
CA LYS A 1081 35.78 -2.73 -12.69
C LYS A 1081 35.28 -1.56 -11.85
N ALA A 1082 34.66 -0.58 -12.47
CA ALA A 1082 34.01 0.52 -11.75
C ALA A 1082 32.56 0.65 -12.21
N TYR A 1083 31.65 0.78 -11.26
CA TYR A 1083 30.23 1.05 -11.51
C TYR A 1083 29.85 2.35 -10.80
N TYR A 1084 28.91 3.08 -11.39
CA TYR A 1084 28.40 4.32 -10.80
C TYR A 1084 26.87 4.35 -10.79
N TYR A 1085 26.28 4.90 -9.74
CA TYR A 1085 24.83 5.16 -9.67
C TYR A 1085 24.47 6.57 -9.19
N GLN A 1086 23.23 6.95 -9.48
CA GLN A 1086 22.54 8.02 -8.76
C GLN A 1086 21.18 7.53 -8.31
N SER A 1087 20.84 7.66 -7.02
CA SER A 1087 19.53 7.28 -6.51
C SER A 1087 18.46 8.31 -6.86
N GLN A 1088 17.43 7.85 -7.58
CA GLN A 1088 16.26 8.62 -8.00
C GLN A 1088 15.02 8.31 -7.18
N ARG A 1089 15.02 7.21 -6.44
CA ARG A 1089 13.99 6.89 -5.47
C ARG A 1089 14.62 6.83 -4.09
N THR A 1090 14.23 7.74 -3.20
CA THR A 1090 14.84 7.79 -1.86
C THR A 1090 13.81 8.05 -0.76
N LEU A 1091 14.20 7.81 0.49
CA LEU A 1091 13.35 8.01 1.66
C LEU A 1091 14.20 8.32 2.90
N LEU A 1092 13.77 9.29 3.73
CA LEU A 1092 14.34 9.60 5.06
C LEU A 1092 15.88 9.83 5.08
N GLY A 1093 16.35 10.82 4.32
CA GLY A 1093 17.76 11.27 4.38
C GLY A 1093 18.02 12.29 5.50
N TYR A 1094 19.29 12.66 5.65
CA TYR A 1094 19.73 13.70 6.58
C TYR A 1094 19.26 15.08 6.09
N ASP A 1095 18.27 15.66 6.76
CA ASP A 1095 17.62 16.92 6.35
C ASP A 1095 17.75 18.00 7.45
N PRO A 1096 18.94 18.60 7.64
CA PRO A 1096 19.13 19.67 8.63
C PRO A 1096 18.45 20.98 8.26
N ASN A 1097 18.13 21.18 6.97
CA ASN A 1097 17.43 22.34 6.45
C ASN A 1097 15.90 22.21 6.52
N ASN A 1098 15.38 21.10 7.06
CA ASN A 1098 13.94 20.85 7.19
C ASN A 1098 13.18 21.09 5.88
N LEU A 1099 13.77 20.64 4.77
CA LEU A 1099 13.21 20.73 3.41
C LEU A 1099 12.01 19.80 3.23
N GLY A 1100 11.90 18.77 4.09
CA GLY A 1100 10.86 17.76 4.04
C GLY A 1100 11.19 16.63 3.07
N GLY A 1101 10.45 15.53 3.20
CA GLY A 1101 10.48 14.44 2.23
C GLY A 1101 9.62 14.72 1.01
N ALA A 1102 9.38 13.67 0.24
CA ALA A 1102 8.32 13.63 -0.77
C ALA A 1102 7.02 14.28 -0.23
N PRO A 1103 6.43 15.26 -0.95
CA PRO A 1103 5.29 16.00 -0.44
C PRO A 1103 4.12 15.05 -0.19
N VAL A 1104 3.45 15.22 0.94
CA VAL A 1104 2.24 14.46 1.25
C VAL A 1104 1.12 14.99 0.37
N GLU A 1105 0.86 14.28 -0.71
CA GLU A 1105 -0.28 14.52 -1.56
C GLU A 1105 -1.38 13.50 -1.25
N PRO A 1106 -2.66 13.83 -1.51
CA PRO A 1106 -3.70 12.86 -1.23
C PRO A 1106 -3.46 11.58 -2.10
N GLY A 1107 -3.71 10.37 -1.60
CA GLY A 1107 -3.29 9.13 -2.28
C GLY A 1107 -1.83 8.70 -2.02
N TYR A 1108 -0.96 9.60 -1.54
CA TYR A 1108 0.36 9.29 -1.01
C TYR A 1108 0.52 9.85 0.42
N PRO A 1109 -0.21 9.30 1.42
CA PRO A 1109 -0.23 9.82 2.78
C PRO A 1109 1.14 9.78 3.50
N LEU A 1110 2.10 9.05 2.92
CA LEU A 1110 3.48 8.91 3.40
C LEU A 1110 4.49 9.64 2.49
N GLY A 1111 4.00 10.50 1.59
CA GLY A 1111 4.79 11.28 0.62
C GLY A 1111 4.69 10.71 -0.80
N ASP A 1112 4.47 11.57 -1.81
CA ASP A 1112 4.42 11.20 -3.23
C ASP A 1112 5.84 11.06 -3.81
N PRO A 1113 6.32 9.82 -4.10
CA PRO A 1113 7.66 9.60 -4.60
C PRO A 1113 7.90 10.15 -6.02
N TYR A 1114 6.85 10.52 -6.75
CA TYR A 1114 6.92 11.09 -8.11
C TYR A 1114 6.90 12.61 -8.14
N ALA A 1115 6.47 13.26 -7.06
CA ALA A 1115 6.49 14.70 -6.96
C ALA A 1115 7.92 15.24 -6.76
N PRO A 1116 8.20 16.52 -7.06
CA PRO A 1116 9.49 17.12 -6.77
C PRO A 1116 9.77 17.18 -5.27
N TYR A 1117 10.89 16.60 -4.83
CA TYR A 1117 11.46 16.76 -3.49
C TYR A 1117 12.97 16.57 -3.55
N PHE A 1118 13.67 17.04 -2.53
CA PHE A 1118 15.11 16.86 -2.41
C PHE A 1118 15.45 15.45 -1.94
N ARG A 1119 16.22 14.73 -2.74
CA ARG A 1119 16.76 13.40 -2.41
C ARG A 1119 18.04 13.60 -1.60
N THR A 1120 17.84 13.90 -0.32
CA THR A 1120 18.89 14.34 0.61
C THR A 1120 19.92 13.24 0.92
N HIS A 1121 21.01 13.65 1.54
CA HIS A 1121 22.15 12.79 1.84
C HIS A 1121 21.79 11.56 2.69
N GLY A 1122 22.27 10.38 2.29
CA GLY A 1122 22.06 9.11 2.99
C GLY A 1122 20.67 8.47 2.84
N SER A 1123 19.78 9.08 2.04
CA SER A 1123 18.41 8.58 1.79
C SER A 1123 18.35 7.30 0.93
N ASP A 1124 19.50 6.81 0.45
CA ASP A 1124 19.70 5.58 -0.32
C ASP A 1124 20.12 4.38 0.56
N GLN A 1125 20.56 4.60 1.81
CA GLN A 1125 21.10 3.54 2.67
C GLN A 1125 20.04 2.48 3.05
N GLY A 1126 18.80 2.89 3.36
CA GLY A 1126 17.73 1.94 3.67
C GLY A 1126 17.44 0.97 2.52
N TRP A 1127 17.70 1.38 1.29
CA TRP A 1127 17.46 0.60 0.08
C TRP A 1127 18.49 -0.51 -0.12
N SER A 1128 19.77 -0.23 0.15
CA SER A 1128 20.84 -1.24 0.04
C SER A 1128 20.76 -2.32 1.13
N PHE A 1129 20.21 -2.01 2.31
CA PHE A 1129 20.06 -2.95 3.41
C PHE A 1129 18.70 -3.65 3.49
N GLY A 1130 17.70 -3.20 2.73
CA GLY A 1130 16.35 -3.77 2.82
C GLY A 1130 15.53 -3.26 4.01
N ASN A 1131 15.79 -2.03 4.48
CA ASN A 1131 15.27 -1.49 5.75
C ASN A 1131 14.48 -0.19 5.53
N LEU A 1132 13.32 -0.27 4.88
CA LEU A 1132 12.38 0.85 4.85
C LEU A 1132 11.40 0.75 6.02
N PRO A 1133 11.17 1.84 6.77
CA PRO A 1133 10.23 1.83 7.89
C PRO A 1133 8.76 1.79 7.42
N PHE A 1134 8.50 2.19 6.18
CA PHE A 1134 7.19 2.17 5.53
C PHE A 1134 7.35 2.25 4.01
N PHE A 1135 6.28 1.92 3.28
CA PHE A 1135 6.20 2.03 1.82
C PHE A 1135 5.16 3.07 1.42
N ARG A 1136 5.52 4.00 0.53
CA ARG A 1136 4.63 5.03 -0.04
C ARG A 1136 3.73 4.47 -1.13
N ASP A 1137 4.24 3.52 -1.90
CA ASP A 1137 3.53 2.74 -2.91
C ASP A 1137 4.16 1.33 -3.03
N VAL A 1138 3.68 0.53 -3.99
CA VAL A 1138 4.23 -0.81 -4.24
C VAL A 1138 5.65 -0.78 -4.84
N TYR A 1139 6.01 0.31 -5.52
CA TYR A 1139 7.29 0.45 -6.20
C TYR A 1139 8.43 0.77 -5.23
N ASP A 1140 8.15 1.33 -4.05
CA ASP A 1140 9.12 1.36 -2.94
C ASP A 1140 9.56 -0.09 -2.58
N LEU A 1141 8.63 -1.03 -2.46
CA LEU A 1141 8.99 -2.43 -2.18
C LEU A 1141 9.76 -3.05 -3.35
N TYR A 1142 9.36 -2.79 -4.59
CA TYR A 1142 10.01 -3.39 -5.75
C TYR A 1142 11.42 -2.84 -5.97
N SER A 1143 11.62 -1.52 -5.80
CA SER A 1143 12.94 -0.90 -5.85
C SER A 1143 13.82 -1.41 -4.71
N LEU A 1144 13.30 -1.53 -3.48
CA LEU A 1144 14.01 -2.12 -2.35
C LEU A 1144 14.52 -3.53 -2.65
N GLN A 1145 13.69 -4.38 -3.25
CA GLN A 1145 14.05 -5.75 -3.64
C GLN A 1145 15.05 -5.82 -4.80
N LEU A 1146 15.06 -4.83 -5.69
CA LEU A 1146 16.00 -4.74 -6.79
C LEU A 1146 17.36 -4.23 -6.33
N GLU A 1147 17.37 -3.13 -5.60
CA GLU A 1147 18.57 -2.46 -5.11
C GLU A 1147 19.33 -3.33 -4.11
N SER A 1148 18.68 -3.87 -3.08
CA SER A 1148 19.33 -4.81 -2.15
C SER A 1148 20.00 -5.98 -2.87
N SER A 1149 19.42 -6.47 -3.97
CA SER A 1149 20.00 -7.53 -4.79
C SER A 1149 21.22 -7.05 -5.59
N TYR A 1150 21.21 -5.83 -6.13
CA TYR A 1150 22.39 -5.23 -6.78
C TYR A 1150 23.58 -5.12 -5.82
N TYR A 1151 23.35 -4.59 -4.61
CA TYR A 1151 24.41 -4.42 -3.62
C TYR A 1151 24.94 -5.76 -3.11
N ALA A 1152 24.03 -6.69 -2.80
CA ALA A 1152 24.45 -8.00 -2.32
C ALA A 1152 25.17 -8.82 -3.40
N TRP A 1153 24.71 -8.77 -4.65
CA TRP A 1153 25.38 -9.48 -5.73
C TRP A 1153 26.75 -8.87 -6.05
N PHE A 1154 26.87 -7.54 -5.96
CA PHE A 1154 28.17 -6.89 -5.99
C PHE A 1154 29.08 -7.40 -4.88
N ALA A 1155 28.59 -7.49 -3.64
CA ALA A 1155 29.38 -8.03 -2.54
C ALA A 1155 29.81 -9.49 -2.74
N LYS A 1156 29.00 -10.28 -3.46
CA LYS A 1156 29.31 -11.68 -3.78
C LYS A 1156 30.32 -11.85 -4.91
N ARG A 1157 30.28 -10.99 -5.93
CA ARG A 1157 30.94 -11.24 -7.22
C ARG A 1157 31.70 -10.06 -7.83
N GLY A 1158 31.66 -8.88 -7.19
CA GLY A 1158 32.18 -7.63 -7.77
C GLY A 1158 31.42 -7.17 -9.02
N ASP A 1159 30.17 -7.61 -9.14
CA ASP A 1159 29.27 -7.34 -10.26
C ASP A 1159 27.87 -7.16 -9.68
N PRO A 1160 27.15 -6.06 -9.94
CA PRO A 1160 25.81 -5.86 -9.41
C PRO A 1160 24.77 -6.78 -10.08
N ASN A 1161 25.06 -7.41 -11.22
CA ASN A 1161 24.06 -8.13 -12.00
C ASN A 1161 23.85 -9.58 -11.54
N ALA A 1162 22.82 -9.82 -10.72
CA ALA A 1162 22.44 -11.16 -10.29
C ALA A 1162 21.99 -12.03 -11.48
N PRO A 1163 22.52 -13.28 -11.65
CA PRO A 1163 22.06 -14.20 -12.66
C PRO A 1163 20.59 -14.54 -12.49
N LEU A 1164 19.85 -14.60 -13.59
CA LEU A 1164 18.44 -15.00 -13.55
C LEU A 1164 18.24 -16.37 -12.91
N SER A 1165 19.18 -17.31 -13.10
CA SER A 1165 19.12 -18.63 -12.46
C SER A 1165 19.24 -18.59 -10.94
N TYR A 1166 20.01 -17.63 -10.40
CA TYR A 1166 20.05 -17.38 -8.95
C TYR A 1166 18.70 -16.85 -8.47
N LEU A 1167 18.21 -15.80 -9.12
CA LEU A 1167 16.95 -15.17 -8.73
C LEU A 1167 15.76 -16.15 -8.82
N GLN A 1168 15.74 -17.01 -9.84
CA GLN A 1168 14.75 -18.09 -9.99
C GLN A 1168 14.85 -19.11 -8.87
N ALA A 1169 16.07 -19.53 -8.50
CA ALA A 1169 16.25 -20.46 -7.39
C ALA A 1169 15.80 -19.87 -6.04
N ARG A 1170 15.85 -18.54 -5.90
CA ARG A 1170 15.38 -17.80 -4.71
C ARG A 1170 13.87 -17.49 -4.72
N GLY A 1171 13.17 -17.68 -5.84
CA GLY A 1171 11.78 -17.23 -6.01
C GLY A 1171 11.64 -15.71 -6.11
N TYR A 1172 12.67 -14.98 -6.54
CA TYR A 1172 12.69 -13.51 -6.58
C TYR A 1172 12.12 -12.95 -7.87
N GLU A 1173 10.87 -13.27 -8.16
CA GLU A 1173 10.20 -12.93 -9.43
C GLU A 1173 10.14 -11.41 -9.71
N VAL A 1174 9.89 -10.59 -8.68
CA VAL A 1174 9.93 -9.13 -8.80
C VAL A 1174 11.35 -8.71 -9.19
N THR A 1175 12.39 -9.13 -8.47
CA THR A 1175 13.77 -8.81 -8.83
C THR A 1175 14.13 -9.30 -10.25
N ILE A 1176 13.61 -10.44 -10.72
CA ILE A 1176 13.77 -10.91 -12.11
C ILE A 1176 13.16 -9.92 -13.09
N GLN A 1177 11.93 -9.47 -12.85
CA GLN A 1177 11.24 -8.50 -13.68
C GLN A 1177 12.02 -7.17 -13.71
N GLY A 1178 12.43 -6.67 -12.55
CA GLY A 1178 13.22 -5.45 -12.41
C GLY A 1178 14.53 -5.54 -13.18
N SER A 1179 15.29 -6.62 -13.00
CA SER A 1179 16.55 -6.88 -13.72
C SER A 1179 16.35 -6.91 -15.24
N ARG A 1180 15.27 -7.52 -15.73
CA ARG A 1180 14.94 -7.54 -17.17
C ARG A 1180 14.58 -6.14 -17.71
N LEU A 1181 13.77 -5.39 -16.98
CA LEU A 1181 13.33 -4.05 -17.37
C LEU A 1181 14.48 -3.03 -17.31
N SER A 1182 15.33 -3.12 -16.30
CA SER A 1182 16.47 -2.23 -16.11
C SER A 1182 17.64 -2.49 -17.06
N GLY A 1183 17.67 -3.67 -17.66
CA GLY A 1183 18.83 -4.17 -18.40
C GLY A 1183 20.08 -4.33 -17.52
N PRO A 1184 21.18 -4.85 -18.08
CA PRO A 1184 22.42 -4.99 -17.34
C PRO A 1184 22.94 -3.64 -16.84
N TRP A 1185 23.53 -3.63 -15.66
CA TRP A 1185 24.33 -2.54 -15.16
C TRP A 1185 25.77 -2.75 -15.63
N GLU A 1186 26.10 -2.06 -16.71
CA GLU A 1186 27.41 -2.11 -17.34
C GLU A 1186 28.45 -1.32 -16.54
N PRO A 1187 29.73 -1.75 -16.51
CA PRO A 1187 30.80 -0.97 -15.92
C PRO A 1187 31.08 0.30 -16.72
N VAL A 1188 31.54 1.35 -16.03
CA VAL A 1188 31.94 2.64 -16.59
C VAL A 1188 33.00 2.45 -17.69
N LYS A 1189 32.80 3.07 -18.85
CA LYS A 1189 33.70 3.02 -20.01
C LYS A 1189 33.64 4.31 -20.86
N GLY A 1190 34.77 5.01 -20.98
CA GLY A 1190 34.80 6.23 -21.78
C GLY A 1190 34.00 7.38 -21.16
N LEU A 1191 33.91 8.49 -21.88
CA LEU A 1191 33.44 9.78 -21.34
C LEU A 1191 31.92 9.85 -21.14
N GLN A 1192 31.17 8.86 -21.63
CA GLN A 1192 29.71 8.85 -21.54
C GLN A 1192 29.18 7.97 -20.40
N GLY A 1193 30.01 7.29 -19.62
CA GLY A 1193 29.56 6.32 -18.61
C GLY A 1193 29.57 4.88 -19.15
N PRO A 1194 28.57 4.01 -18.93
CA PRO A 1194 27.25 4.30 -18.37
C PRO A 1194 27.21 4.32 -16.83
N ILE A 1195 26.13 4.88 -16.30
CA ILE A 1195 25.75 4.87 -14.88
C ILE A 1195 24.35 4.25 -14.74
N LYS A 1196 23.95 3.87 -13.52
CA LYS A 1196 22.58 3.43 -13.24
C LYS A 1196 21.83 4.46 -12.38
N LEU A 1197 20.66 4.87 -12.84
CA LEU A 1197 19.72 5.67 -12.06
C LEU A 1197 18.81 4.71 -11.27
N LEU A 1198 18.98 4.65 -9.95
CA LEU A 1198 18.24 3.69 -9.11
C LEU A 1198 16.83 4.20 -8.84
N ASP A 1199 15.87 3.44 -9.38
CA ASP A 1199 14.42 3.56 -9.21
C ASP A 1199 13.81 2.19 -9.61
N TRP A 1200 12.49 2.12 -9.70
CA TRP A 1200 11.78 0.97 -10.25
C TRP A 1200 11.05 1.29 -11.58
N PRO A 1201 11.44 0.65 -12.70
CA PRO A 1201 12.72 -0.03 -12.89
C PRO A 1201 13.87 0.99 -12.94
N SER A 1202 15.08 0.54 -12.61
CA SER A 1202 16.28 1.39 -12.71
C SER A 1202 16.64 1.66 -14.16
N VAL A 1203 17.15 2.85 -14.48
CA VAL A 1203 17.40 3.30 -15.86
C VAL A 1203 18.90 3.48 -16.10
N THR A 1204 19.41 3.03 -17.24
CA THR A 1204 20.80 3.33 -17.64
C THR A 1204 20.90 4.74 -18.22
N SER A 1205 21.84 5.52 -17.73
CA SER A 1205 22.15 6.88 -18.22
C SER A 1205 23.63 7.02 -18.50
N GLY A 1206 24.03 8.13 -19.12
CA GLY A 1206 25.41 8.59 -19.03
C GLY A 1206 25.69 9.34 -17.73
N PHE A 1207 26.96 9.73 -17.53
CA PHE A 1207 27.35 10.63 -16.45
C PHE A 1207 26.48 11.90 -16.42
N VAL A 1208 26.15 12.37 -15.22
CA VAL A 1208 25.20 13.46 -14.99
C VAL A 1208 25.99 14.72 -14.73
N ASP A 1209 25.54 15.85 -15.28
CA ASP A 1209 26.11 17.17 -15.01
C ASP A 1209 27.61 17.32 -15.41
N VAL A 1210 28.07 16.57 -16.43
CA VAL A 1210 29.46 16.65 -16.96
C VAL A 1210 29.92 18.08 -17.31
N PRO A 1211 29.12 18.94 -17.96
CA PRO A 1211 29.49 20.34 -18.18
C PRO A 1211 29.66 21.15 -16.88
N GLN A 1212 28.80 20.95 -15.89
CA GLN A 1212 28.85 21.57 -14.58
C GLN A 1212 30.12 21.14 -13.85
N CYS A 1213 30.45 19.86 -13.88
CA CYS A 1213 31.70 19.33 -13.36
C CYS A 1213 32.92 19.94 -14.04
N THR A 1214 32.86 20.21 -15.34
CA THR A 1214 33.92 20.92 -16.06
C THR A 1214 34.06 22.37 -15.60
N PHE A 1215 32.95 23.08 -15.40
CA PHE A 1215 32.94 24.45 -14.86
C PHE A 1215 33.50 24.52 -13.43
N LEU A 1216 33.19 23.53 -12.60
CA LEU A 1216 33.71 23.40 -11.24
C LEU A 1216 35.14 22.81 -11.19
N ASN A 1217 35.85 22.74 -12.32
CA ASN A 1217 37.21 22.19 -12.45
C ASN A 1217 37.39 20.71 -12.04
N TYR A 1218 36.31 19.96 -11.88
CA TYR A 1218 36.30 18.52 -11.64
C TYR A 1218 35.85 17.76 -12.88
N THR A 1219 36.52 18.01 -14.01
CA THR A 1219 36.26 17.25 -15.25
C THR A 1219 36.35 15.75 -15.00
N LEU A 1220 35.71 14.93 -15.84
CA LEU A 1220 35.89 13.47 -15.76
C LEU A 1220 37.38 13.08 -15.79
N SER A 1221 38.19 13.80 -16.59
CA SER A 1221 39.64 13.61 -16.69
C SER A 1221 40.46 14.27 -15.58
N TYR A 1222 39.85 14.81 -14.52
CA TYR A 1222 40.51 15.55 -13.45
C TYR A 1222 41.78 14.86 -12.91
N TYR A 1223 41.71 13.54 -12.69
CA TYR A 1223 42.86 12.77 -12.22
C TYR A 1223 43.86 12.37 -13.32
N LEU A 1224 43.49 12.44 -14.60
CA LEU A 1224 44.31 11.99 -15.73
C LEU A 1224 45.15 13.10 -16.36
N THR A 1225 44.72 14.37 -16.27
CA THR A 1225 45.43 15.52 -16.83
C THR A 1225 46.44 16.09 -15.83
N ALA A 1226 47.66 16.35 -16.29
CA ALA A 1226 48.73 16.91 -15.46
C ALA A 1226 48.61 18.43 -15.25
N ASP A 1227 47.80 19.13 -16.05
CA ASP A 1227 47.53 20.56 -15.89
C ASP A 1227 46.43 20.77 -14.84
N ARG A 1228 46.84 21.07 -13.60
CA ARG A 1228 45.97 21.58 -12.52
C ARG A 1228 46.07 23.10 -12.47
N GLY A 1229 45.73 23.74 -13.59
CA GLY A 1229 45.82 25.19 -13.77
C GLY A 1229 44.62 25.91 -13.18
#